data_AF-A0A2I1DAH3-F1
#
_entry.id   AF-A0A2I1DAH3-F1
#
_cell.length_a   1.000
_cell.length_b   1.000
_cell.length_c   1.000
_cell.angle_alpha   90.00
_cell.angle_beta   90.00
_cell.angle_gamma   90.00
#
_symmetry.space_group_name_H-M   'P 1'
#
loop_
_entity.id
_entity.type
_entity.pdbx_description
1 polymer ?
#
loop_
_entity_poly.entity_id
_entity_poly.type
_entity_poly.pdbx_seq_one_letter_code
_entity_poly.pdbx_strand_id
1 'polypeptide(L)'
;MAPSLGYQSPSDLGPNPWSNGLTSPPKSILYIDAYDSFSYNVVAMLEEVLGVKVTVMMIDSKWPDNNMAQCLERYEAVVLGPGPGNPSIPRDVGIMQDIWRLSDDHLVPVLGICLGFQSLCLHHGIPIERLPAPLHGQIHQISTAQTDIFEGLQGAGVTLYHSLYAQADPRRDLSSNGPSGCPRVNPPAAEDLEFVAWSSIEQGSSSDTVHIPMAVRHRRKPFWGVQFHPESCKSDRKACTEMLRRWWQTSLAYNKKYRRAVTESPPAELSSHISAVTPLPDIVLTMLEWSASTSHRSHFRSFTSHSLDAETLLEYFNTSGSPAVLFQSNGKHSVISVPSPTSWRLEYYTQSEELVLETLPDPWTHCKATESQHDLSACSLPVVQFWDVLRHVMHAKKVDTGDHTVPFWGGFLGYFSYEMGLACLARPKHHGDISHHGLPSTSEEASSEDPPDVSLMWTERSIVIDNETGRITIQSTLDSDESPDGWLSQTLQSLVALSTEPIDAGNDAGDADFLDSILRRGTVRFPDEETYQSQVEACKDELEAGESYELCLTCETSITLPSPDTDSGRRNFPWKLYRRLRKYNPAAFSAYARLGDVKIVSSSPECFLNWDRTSTLEMKPMKGTVRKSSDMTLEKAKEILGSRKEMAENLMIADLIRHDLYGICGSGGVSVEKLLEVEDHGRVYQMITHVKGQVDPKRPSLAVRDMPQLQSSNMSGYGLVALQRCLPPGSMTGAPKERSCMHLSAIEGRNRGIYSGVMGFLDLGGGGSFSVLIRTAFTCSADTQAEQRWRIGAGGAVTTLSTAQGEWDEMLTKLKTVSIDLRRGASMATGQDASMEEILWRSPPHVQMMGGYLHSNNILFYFAESPFFDATSNNASLAIQANYNEAFRHFVETREAFEARLKTMQGLEFIVAYDPLQAAAQSDTRFAHEPSNIWVIRKQTRQKRAGQEDEVAVLSTYFVVGDCIYMAPSVASVVGNRILSAVTSLSSLLKTASSLPTFTASHGYTYMPSAPKQLDAGQPGAQSQQSKENTPMPDSDAAAKGPLLGSQMTNTGSVFQDTRTLAESFNLLSRYGEEFMDESPLVGEPGSFILSRSGDTERGPGTKQLAPPGVIPRVGTPQLRGETPGRTTTPAASDDATLRKGKSKAGS
;
A
#
# COMPACT_ATOMS: atom_id res chain seq x y z
N MET A 1 17.18 -19.06 -13.32
CA MET A 1 17.71 -19.80 -12.16
C MET A 1 18.32 -18.77 -11.22
N ALA A 2 18.04 -18.81 -9.92
CA ALA A 2 18.67 -17.97 -8.91
C ALA A 2 19.63 -18.80 -8.05
N PRO A 3 20.64 -18.20 -7.39
CA PRO A 3 21.50 -18.93 -6.46
C PRO A 3 20.68 -19.49 -5.29
N SER A 4 20.88 -20.76 -4.95
CA SER A 4 20.26 -21.38 -3.79
C SER A 4 20.83 -20.80 -2.50
N LEU A 5 20.08 -19.91 -1.84
CA LEU A 5 20.30 -19.63 -0.42
C LEU A 5 20.15 -20.94 0.35
N GLY A 6 21.09 -21.22 1.24
CA GLY A 6 21.26 -22.56 1.81
C GLY A 6 20.11 -22.95 2.73
N TYR A 7 19.33 -23.96 2.34
CA TYR A 7 18.52 -24.74 3.26
C TYR A 7 19.42 -25.30 4.37
N GLN A 8 19.18 -24.93 5.62
CA GLN A 8 19.69 -25.71 6.75
C GLN A 8 18.71 -26.85 7.00
N SER A 9 19.18 -28.08 6.80
CA SER A 9 18.50 -29.28 7.28
C SER A 9 18.42 -29.24 8.82
N PRO A 10 17.35 -29.75 9.46
CA PRO A 10 17.24 -29.79 10.93
C PRO A 10 18.37 -30.56 11.65
N SER A 11 19.19 -31.31 10.91
CA SER A 11 20.38 -32.02 11.39
C SER A 11 21.63 -31.16 11.59
N ASP A 12 21.67 -29.93 11.07
CA ASP A 12 22.84 -29.05 11.16
C ASP A 12 22.83 -28.14 12.39
N LEU A 13 21.82 -28.29 13.26
CA LEU A 13 21.85 -27.78 14.62
C LEU A 13 22.90 -28.55 15.43
N GLY A 14 23.99 -27.86 15.79
CA GLY A 14 24.98 -28.39 16.73
C GLY A 14 24.35 -28.80 18.08
N PRO A 15 24.98 -29.70 18.84
CA PRO A 15 24.39 -30.26 20.05
C PRO A 15 23.96 -29.18 21.03
N ASN A 16 22.72 -29.32 21.51
CA ASN A 16 22.04 -28.34 22.37
C ASN A 16 22.94 -27.90 23.54
N PRO A 17 23.32 -26.61 23.65
CA PRO A 17 24.25 -26.15 24.69
C PRO A 17 23.70 -26.33 26.12
N TRP A 18 22.39 -26.56 26.28
CA TRP A 18 21.72 -26.77 27.56
C TRP A 18 21.64 -28.24 27.99
N SER A 19 22.14 -29.20 27.19
CA SER A 19 22.08 -30.64 27.50
C SER A 19 23.38 -31.24 28.06
N ASN A 20 24.26 -30.44 28.65
CA ASN A 20 25.42 -30.89 29.41
C ASN A 20 25.26 -30.56 30.90
N GLY A 21 25.44 -31.56 31.77
CA GLY A 21 25.27 -31.39 33.22
C GLY A 21 26.45 -30.69 33.90
N LEU A 22 26.15 -30.06 35.05
CA LEU A 22 27.11 -29.38 35.95
C LEU A 22 27.97 -28.28 35.29
N THR A 23 27.34 -27.14 34.97
CA THR A 23 28.04 -25.90 34.60
C THR A 23 27.52 -24.70 35.40
N SER A 24 28.32 -23.63 35.44
CA SER A 24 28.02 -22.33 36.08
C SER A 24 26.72 -21.69 35.56
N PRO A 25 26.11 -20.75 36.31
CA PRO A 25 24.96 -19.99 35.81
C PRO A 25 25.27 -19.28 34.47
N PRO A 26 24.26 -19.10 33.59
CA PRO A 26 24.45 -18.46 32.30
C PRO A 26 24.84 -17.00 32.47
N LYS A 27 25.88 -16.59 31.73
CA LYS A 27 26.41 -15.22 31.69
C LYS A 27 25.36 -14.25 31.17
N SER A 28 25.53 -12.97 31.51
CA SER A 28 24.49 -11.97 31.33
C SER A 28 24.95 -10.71 30.60
N ILE A 29 24.01 -10.10 29.89
CA ILE A 29 24.18 -8.80 29.23
C ILE A 29 23.03 -7.89 29.65
N LEU A 30 23.36 -6.64 30.00
CA LEU A 30 22.37 -5.57 30.11
C LEU A 30 22.18 -4.93 28.74
N TYR A 31 20.95 -4.88 28.26
CA TYR A 31 20.56 -4.19 27.04
C TYR A 31 19.78 -2.93 27.39
N ILE A 32 20.19 -1.77 26.89
CA ILE A 32 19.43 -0.53 27.03
C ILE A 32 18.66 -0.29 25.72
N ASP A 33 17.34 -0.36 25.83
CA ASP A 33 16.40 -0.24 24.71
C ASP A 33 15.93 1.22 24.57
N ALA A 34 16.04 1.79 23.37
CA ALA A 34 15.66 3.16 23.07
C ALA A 34 14.32 3.25 22.33
N TYR A 35 13.41 2.29 22.54
CA TYR A 35 12.11 2.19 21.86
C TYR A 35 12.23 1.97 20.34
N ASP A 36 13.26 1.22 19.91
CA ASP A 36 13.40 0.82 18.51
C ASP A 36 12.60 -0.45 18.19
N SER A 37 12.02 -0.48 16.98
CA SER A 37 11.26 -1.63 16.48
C SER A 37 12.12 -2.82 16.05
N PHE A 38 13.42 -2.81 16.32
CA PHE A 38 14.31 -3.96 16.11
C PHE A 38 14.96 -4.47 17.41
N SER A 39 14.67 -3.86 18.57
CA SER A 39 15.29 -4.24 19.86
C SER A 39 15.22 -5.73 20.21
N TYR A 40 14.04 -6.38 20.11
CA TYR A 40 13.95 -7.83 20.35
C TYR A 40 14.68 -8.70 19.32
N ASN A 41 14.94 -8.22 18.10
CA ASN A 41 15.81 -8.91 17.14
C ASN A 41 17.26 -8.92 17.64
N VAL A 42 17.74 -7.79 18.18
CA VAL A 42 19.10 -7.69 18.76
C VAL A 42 19.21 -8.57 20.00
N VAL A 43 18.22 -8.53 20.89
CA VAL A 43 18.15 -9.38 22.09
C VAL A 43 18.22 -10.85 21.70
N ALA A 44 17.37 -11.30 20.76
CA ALA A 44 17.37 -12.68 20.30
C ALA A 44 18.69 -13.08 19.63
N MET A 45 19.29 -12.20 18.82
CA MET A 45 20.60 -12.46 18.22
C MET A 45 21.71 -12.63 19.26
N LEU A 46 21.72 -11.81 20.33
CA LEU A 46 22.69 -11.94 21.43
C LEU A 46 22.54 -13.29 22.15
N GLU A 47 21.31 -13.69 22.50
CA GLU A 47 21.05 -14.96 23.17
C GLU A 47 21.38 -16.17 22.27
N GLU A 48 20.96 -16.17 21.00
CA GLU A 48 21.22 -17.23 20.01
C GLU A 48 22.71 -17.37 19.68
N VAL A 49 23.45 -16.26 19.50
CA VAL A 49 24.85 -16.27 19.03
C VAL A 49 25.86 -16.51 20.15
N LEU A 50 25.57 -16.03 21.37
CA LEU A 50 26.52 -15.99 22.49
C LEU A 50 26.17 -16.97 23.64
N GLY A 51 24.95 -17.51 23.70
CA GLY A 51 24.51 -18.38 24.79
C GLY A 51 24.38 -17.66 26.14
N VAL A 52 23.97 -16.39 26.09
CA VAL A 52 23.81 -15.51 27.26
C VAL A 52 22.35 -15.33 27.63
N LYS A 53 22.09 -14.80 28.83
CA LYS A 53 20.80 -14.25 29.24
C LYS A 53 20.81 -12.72 29.10
N VAL A 54 19.87 -12.14 28.38
CA VAL A 54 19.74 -10.67 28.31
C VAL A 54 18.76 -10.16 29.36
N THR A 55 19.04 -8.98 29.91
CA THR A 55 18.08 -8.16 30.66
C THR A 55 17.91 -6.84 29.94
N VAL A 56 16.67 -6.41 29.70
CA VAL A 56 16.37 -5.12 29.07
C VAL A 56 16.03 -4.07 30.12
N MET A 57 16.52 -2.85 29.94
CA MET A 57 16.06 -1.63 30.61
C MET A 57 15.71 -0.59 29.53
N MET A 58 14.59 0.13 29.67
CA MET A 58 14.27 1.24 28.77
C MET A 58 15.21 2.43 29.01
N ILE A 59 15.50 3.19 27.97
CA ILE A 59 16.42 4.35 27.97
C ILE A 59 16.05 5.46 28.96
N ASP A 60 14.77 5.55 29.34
CA ASP A 60 14.20 6.49 30.32
C ASP A 60 13.89 5.80 31.69
N SER A 61 14.54 4.66 31.96
CA SER A 61 14.53 4.03 33.29
C SER A 61 15.36 4.83 34.29
N LYS A 62 15.15 4.55 35.59
CA LYS A 62 16.08 4.98 36.64
C LYS A 62 17.00 3.82 36.99
N TRP A 63 18.24 4.12 37.36
CA TRP A 63 19.16 3.12 37.91
C TRP A 63 18.60 2.55 39.24
N PRO A 64 18.58 1.22 39.45
CA PRO A 64 18.18 0.61 40.72
C PRO A 64 19.00 1.17 41.88
N ASP A 65 18.38 1.38 43.05
CA ASP A 65 19.00 2.04 44.22
C ASP A 65 19.56 3.48 43.93
N ASN A 66 19.28 4.05 42.75
CA ASN A 66 20.03 5.15 42.12
C ASN A 66 21.54 4.87 41.96
N ASN A 67 21.97 3.60 41.95
CA ASN A 67 23.37 3.19 41.90
C ASN A 67 23.68 2.41 40.62
N MET A 68 24.07 3.15 39.57
CA MET A 68 24.50 2.57 38.28
C MET A 68 25.62 1.54 38.45
N ALA A 69 26.67 1.84 39.23
CA ALA A 69 27.84 0.96 39.33
C ALA A 69 27.47 -0.44 39.89
N GLN A 70 26.69 -0.48 40.97
CA GLN A 70 26.19 -1.71 41.60
C GLN A 70 25.11 -2.43 40.77
N CYS A 71 24.46 -1.73 39.83
CA CYS A 71 23.64 -2.36 38.81
C CYS A 71 24.53 -3.07 37.76
N LEU A 72 25.52 -2.37 37.22
CA LEU A 72 26.43 -2.87 36.18
C LEU A 72 27.30 -4.04 36.65
N GLU A 73 27.74 -4.07 37.92
CA GLU A 73 28.47 -5.18 38.55
C GLU A 73 27.78 -6.56 38.46
N ARG A 74 26.51 -6.61 38.04
CA ARG A 74 25.75 -7.85 37.86
C ARG A 74 25.83 -8.41 36.43
N TYR A 75 26.46 -7.68 35.50
CA TYR A 75 26.52 -8.02 34.08
C TYR A 75 27.94 -8.09 33.54
N GLU A 76 28.23 -9.06 32.66
CA GLU A 76 29.52 -9.17 31.98
C GLU A 76 29.75 -8.05 30.95
N ALA A 77 28.71 -7.61 30.26
CA ALA A 77 28.77 -6.54 29.27
C ALA A 77 27.45 -5.75 29.19
N VAL A 78 27.51 -4.58 28.55
CA VAL A 78 26.34 -3.75 28.22
C VAL A 78 26.21 -3.64 26.70
N VAL A 79 24.99 -3.62 26.18
CA VAL A 79 24.68 -3.25 24.81
C VAL A 79 23.73 -2.07 24.85
N LEU A 80 24.07 -0.99 24.13
CA LEU A 80 23.22 0.19 23.96
C LEU A 80 22.57 0.08 22.59
N GLY A 81 21.25 -0.07 22.57
CA GLY A 81 20.49 -0.37 21.36
C GLY A 81 20.43 0.77 20.33
N PRO A 82 19.92 0.47 19.13
CA PRO A 82 19.37 1.47 18.22
C PRO A 82 18.16 2.20 18.85
N GLY A 83 17.78 3.32 18.24
CA GLY A 83 16.66 4.17 18.63
C GLY A 83 16.41 5.29 17.61
N PRO A 84 15.20 5.85 17.53
CA PRO A 84 14.91 7.07 16.79
C PRO A 84 15.45 8.32 17.52
N GLY A 85 15.39 9.48 16.85
CA GLY A 85 15.74 10.76 17.44
C GLY A 85 17.22 11.12 17.26
N ASN A 86 17.72 12.06 18.08
CA ASN A 86 19.00 12.72 17.85
C ASN A 86 19.94 12.62 19.08
N PRO A 87 21.18 12.10 18.92
CA PRO A 87 22.13 11.91 20.03
C PRO A 87 22.58 13.21 20.72
N SER A 88 22.36 14.38 20.09
CA SER A 88 22.62 15.69 20.72
C SER A 88 21.52 16.15 21.68
N ILE A 89 20.35 15.50 21.66
CA ILE A 89 19.23 15.77 22.56
C ILE A 89 19.36 14.82 23.79
N PRO A 90 19.57 15.33 25.02
CA PRO A 90 19.81 14.48 26.19
C PRO A 90 18.62 13.60 26.62
N ARG A 91 17.42 13.82 26.08
CA ARG A 91 16.23 12.97 26.33
C ARG A 91 16.34 11.67 25.54
N ASP A 92 16.67 11.79 24.25
CA ASP A 92 16.77 10.70 23.28
C ASP A 92 17.90 9.73 23.62
N VAL A 93 18.93 10.20 24.33
CA VAL A 93 20.05 9.37 24.82
C VAL A 93 19.81 8.82 26.24
N GLY A 94 18.92 9.45 27.04
CA GLY A 94 18.55 9.01 28.38
C GLY A 94 19.72 8.51 29.25
N ILE A 95 19.62 7.28 29.78
CA ILE A 95 20.65 6.66 30.62
C ILE A 95 21.91 6.17 29.86
N MET A 96 21.89 6.12 28.51
CA MET A 96 23.09 5.75 27.73
C MET A 96 24.25 6.73 27.98
N GLN A 97 23.95 8.00 28.28
CA GLN A 97 24.98 9.02 28.54
C GLN A 97 25.80 8.74 29.81
N ASP A 98 25.24 8.00 30.78
CA ASP A 98 25.89 7.73 32.07
C ASP A 98 26.97 6.65 31.91
N ILE A 99 26.73 5.68 31.03
CA ILE A 99 27.67 4.60 30.68
C ILE A 99 28.98 5.16 30.12
N TRP A 100 28.91 6.17 29.24
CA TRP A 100 30.13 6.79 28.68
C TRP A 100 30.94 7.56 29.73
N ARG A 101 30.27 8.10 30.76
CA ARG A 101 30.87 8.83 31.89
C ARG A 101 31.47 7.93 32.98
N LEU A 102 31.42 6.59 32.85
CA LEU A 102 32.00 5.66 33.82
C LEU A 102 33.50 5.95 34.08
N SER A 103 33.86 5.97 35.36
CA SER A 103 35.26 6.03 35.82
C SER A 103 35.97 4.70 35.61
N ASP A 104 37.30 4.74 35.56
CA ASP A 104 38.14 3.59 35.21
C ASP A 104 37.95 2.38 36.16
N ASP A 105 37.64 2.63 37.43
CA ASP A 105 37.35 1.59 38.44
C ASP A 105 36.03 0.82 38.20
N HIS A 106 35.08 1.40 37.45
CA HIS A 106 33.74 0.84 37.20
C HIS A 106 33.51 0.45 35.73
N LEU A 107 34.55 0.42 34.90
CA LEU A 107 34.42 0.09 33.47
C LEU A 107 33.90 -1.33 33.23
N VAL A 108 32.80 -1.41 32.48
CA VAL A 108 32.23 -2.61 31.89
C VAL A 108 32.42 -2.57 30.36
N PRO A 109 32.62 -3.70 29.67
CA PRO A 109 32.59 -3.74 28.21
C PRO A 109 31.24 -3.28 27.62
N VAL A 110 31.27 -2.46 26.57
CA VAL A 110 30.06 -1.88 25.94
C VAL A 110 30.09 -2.02 24.42
N LEU A 111 28.94 -2.34 23.82
CA LEU A 111 28.68 -2.21 22.38
C LEU A 111 27.50 -1.26 22.12
N GLY A 112 27.73 -0.16 21.41
CA GLY A 112 26.67 0.72 20.91
C GLY A 112 26.22 0.34 19.49
N ILE A 113 24.92 0.27 19.24
CA ILE A 113 24.34 -0.01 17.91
C ILE A 113 23.52 1.20 17.47
N CYS A 114 23.73 1.69 16.24
CA CYS A 114 23.09 2.88 15.68
C CYS A 114 23.15 4.10 16.65
N LEU A 115 22.04 4.48 17.31
CA LEU A 115 22.02 5.54 18.34
C LEU A 115 23.06 5.32 19.47
N GLY A 116 23.29 4.07 19.88
CA GLY A 116 24.37 3.72 20.80
C GLY A 116 25.78 4.02 20.23
N PHE A 117 26.02 3.84 18.93
CA PHE A 117 27.27 4.24 18.27
C PHE A 117 27.38 5.76 18.13
N GLN A 118 26.28 6.44 17.79
CA GLN A 118 26.28 7.89 17.58
C GLN A 118 26.50 8.65 18.90
N SER A 119 25.88 8.21 20.00
CA SER A 119 26.11 8.79 21.33
C SER A 119 27.54 8.57 21.82
N LEU A 120 28.17 7.42 21.53
CA LEU A 120 29.60 7.18 21.79
C LEU A 120 30.49 8.16 21.03
N CYS A 121 30.26 8.31 19.71
CA CYS A 121 31.00 9.23 18.86
C CYS A 121 30.87 10.68 19.35
N LEU A 122 29.65 11.14 19.65
CA LEU A 122 29.38 12.49 20.13
C LEU A 122 29.99 12.74 21.52
N HIS A 123 29.95 11.77 22.42
CA HIS A 123 30.56 11.88 23.75
C HIS A 123 32.08 12.13 23.67
N HIS A 124 32.77 11.51 22.71
CA HIS A 124 34.19 11.73 22.44
C HIS A 124 34.46 12.84 21.41
N GLY A 125 33.52 13.76 21.19
CA GLY A 125 33.73 14.98 20.43
C GLY A 125 33.73 14.83 18.90
N ILE A 126 33.28 13.68 18.36
CA ILE A 126 33.05 13.52 16.92
C ILE A 126 31.65 14.05 16.59
N PRO A 127 31.51 15.06 15.71
CA PRO A 127 30.21 15.62 15.38
C PRO A 127 29.31 14.61 14.66
N ILE A 128 28.02 14.66 14.95
CA ILE A 128 26.97 13.90 14.27
C ILE A 128 26.23 14.86 13.32
N GLU A 129 26.15 14.49 12.04
CA GLU A 129 25.50 15.28 10.99
C GLU A 129 24.39 14.47 10.29
N ARG A 130 23.51 15.15 9.54
CA ARG A 130 22.57 14.49 8.62
C ARG A 130 23.29 14.00 7.36
N LEU A 131 22.90 12.83 6.87
CA LEU A 131 23.31 12.36 5.55
C LEU A 131 22.66 13.17 4.42
N PRO A 132 23.27 13.23 3.22
CA PRO A 132 22.64 13.86 2.04
C PRO A 132 21.36 13.16 1.57
N ALA A 133 21.19 11.89 1.93
CA ALA A 133 19.98 11.10 1.75
C ALA A 133 19.97 9.97 2.81
N PRO A 134 18.89 9.78 3.58
CA PRO A 134 18.80 8.68 4.56
C PRO A 134 18.80 7.29 3.91
N LEU A 135 19.30 6.31 4.66
CA LEU A 135 19.64 4.97 4.13
C LEU A 135 18.65 3.86 4.55
N HIS A 136 17.44 4.24 4.96
CA HIS A 136 16.41 3.36 5.54
C HIS A 136 16.13 2.09 4.72
N GLY A 137 16.32 0.91 5.33
CA GLY A 137 16.07 -0.40 4.71
C GLY A 137 17.07 -0.79 3.62
N GLN A 138 18.16 -0.04 3.45
CA GLN A 138 19.08 -0.24 2.34
C GLN A 138 20.27 -1.11 2.75
N ILE A 139 20.63 -2.05 1.88
CA ILE A 139 21.78 -2.94 2.04
C ILE A 139 23.02 -2.25 1.45
N HIS A 140 24.05 -2.04 2.25
CA HIS A 140 25.33 -1.47 1.82
C HIS A 140 26.48 -2.44 2.09
N GLN A 141 27.57 -2.33 1.32
CA GLN A 141 28.79 -3.08 1.56
C GLN A 141 29.74 -2.26 2.43
N ILE A 142 30.13 -2.81 3.59
CA ILE A 142 31.15 -2.21 4.44
C ILE A 142 32.51 -2.85 4.20
N SER A 143 33.58 -2.05 4.26
CA SER A 143 34.98 -2.50 4.31
C SER A 143 35.50 -2.36 5.74
N THR A 144 36.29 -3.33 6.22
CA THR A 144 36.82 -3.29 7.59
C THR A 144 38.34 -3.14 7.63
N ALA A 145 38.86 -2.69 8.77
CA ALA A 145 40.29 -2.66 9.07
C ALA A 145 40.92 -4.06 9.26
N GLN A 146 40.11 -5.13 9.27
CA GLN A 146 40.52 -6.53 9.51
C GLN A 146 41.27 -6.74 10.84
N THR A 147 40.91 -5.96 11.86
CA THR A 147 41.47 -5.97 13.21
C THR A 147 40.37 -6.01 14.27
N ASP A 148 40.74 -6.38 15.50
CA ASP A 148 39.83 -6.33 16.67
C ASP A 148 38.57 -7.20 16.40
N ILE A 149 37.35 -6.75 16.73
CA ILE A 149 36.12 -7.50 16.44
C ILE A 149 35.94 -7.90 14.95
N PHE A 150 36.64 -7.24 14.01
CA PHE A 150 36.61 -7.53 12.57
C PHE A 150 37.79 -8.36 12.04
N GLU A 151 38.62 -8.98 12.87
CA GLU A 151 39.83 -9.72 12.45
C GLU A 151 39.61 -10.70 11.27
N GLY A 152 40.20 -10.43 10.10
CA GLY A 152 40.02 -11.27 8.90
C GLY A 152 38.62 -11.25 8.26
N LEU A 153 37.70 -10.36 8.66
CA LEU A 153 36.47 -10.06 7.92
C LEU A 153 36.75 -8.91 6.95
N GLN A 154 36.99 -9.19 5.67
CA GLN A 154 37.36 -8.14 4.70
C GLN A 154 36.27 -7.08 4.51
N GLY A 155 35.02 -7.53 4.44
CA GLY A 155 33.82 -6.70 4.34
C GLY A 155 32.56 -7.53 4.54
N ALA A 156 31.41 -6.88 4.53
CA ALA A 156 30.10 -7.50 4.70
C ALA A 156 28.99 -6.66 4.05
N GLY A 157 27.91 -7.32 3.61
CA GLY A 157 26.63 -6.63 3.37
C GLY A 157 25.91 -6.40 4.70
N VAL A 158 25.45 -5.18 4.95
CA VAL A 158 24.69 -4.83 6.18
C VAL A 158 23.51 -3.91 5.85
N THR A 159 22.41 -4.07 6.59
CA THR A 159 21.26 -3.16 6.51
C THR A 159 21.51 -1.89 7.33
N LEU A 160 21.14 -0.74 6.75
CA LEU A 160 21.21 0.57 7.39
C LEU A 160 19.79 1.11 7.65
N TYR A 161 19.62 1.81 8.78
CA TYR A 161 18.37 2.48 9.19
C TYR A 161 18.64 3.90 9.72
N HIS A 162 19.71 4.57 9.28
CA HIS A 162 20.13 5.87 9.85
C HIS A 162 20.02 7.04 8.87
N SER A 163 19.46 8.16 9.34
CA SER A 163 19.53 9.50 8.73
C SER A 163 20.78 10.28 9.18
N LEU A 164 21.32 9.94 10.36
CA LEU A 164 22.44 10.63 10.99
C LEU A 164 23.75 9.81 10.87
N TYR A 165 24.91 10.48 10.80
CA TYR A 165 26.21 9.82 10.74
C TYR A 165 27.29 10.57 11.52
N ALA A 166 28.34 9.87 11.94
CA ALA A 166 29.53 10.49 12.53
C ALA A 166 30.43 11.09 11.44
N GLN A 167 30.57 12.42 11.41
CA GLN A 167 31.38 13.11 10.42
C GLN A 167 32.87 12.93 10.73
N ALA A 168 33.60 12.29 9.82
CA ALA A 168 35.06 12.24 9.81
C ALA A 168 35.58 13.02 8.60
N ASP A 169 36.19 14.20 8.83
CA ASP A 169 36.70 15.09 7.78
C ASP A 169 37.76 14.40 6.89
N PRO A 170 37.46 14.08 5.61
CA PRO A 170 38.41 13.42 4.73
C PRO A 170 39.55 14.33 4.27
N ARG A 171 39.38 15.66 4.35
CA ARG A 171 40.25 16.65 3.70
C ARG A 171 41.44 17.08 4.56
N ARG A 172 41.54 16.60 5.82
CA ARG A 172 42.64 16.92 6.74
C ARG A 172 43.80 15.93 6.81
N ASP A 173 43.65 14.68 6.36
CA ASP A 173 44.62 13.60 6.67
C ASP A 173 45.16 12.83 5.44
N LEU A 174 44.94 13.32 4.21
CA LEU A 174 45.41 12.72 2.93
C LEU A 174 46.94 12.79 2.71
N SER A 175 47.74 12.90 3.77
CA SER A 175 49.20 13.09 3.70
C SER A 175 50.04 11.86 4.09
N SER A 176 49.44 10.70 4.39
CA SER A 176 50.20 9.46 4.62
C SER A 176 49.57 8.19 4.01
N ASN A 177 50.00 7.85 2.79
CA ASN A 177 49.73 6.53 2.19
C ASN A 177 50.49 5.44 2.95
N GLY A 178 49.75 4.60 3.69
CA GLY A 178 50.30 3.38 4.28
C GLY A 178 50.50 2.26 3.25
N PRO A 179 51.23 1.17 3.56
CA PRO A 179 51.62 0.13 2.59
C PRO A 179 50.48 -0.73 2.01
N SER A 180 49.21 -0.42 2.28
CA SER A 180 48.06 -1.31 2.07
C SER A 180 46.91 -0.69 1.26
N GLY A 181 47.03 0.56 0.80
CA GLY A 181 45.99 1.25 0.02
C GLY A 181 44.77 1.75 0.83
N CYS A 182 44.64 1.38 2.10
CA CYS A 182 43.60 1.91 2.98
C CYS A 182 43.87 3.38 3.37
N PRO A 183 42.90 4.29 3.27
CA PRO A 183 43.01 5.65 3.82
C PRO A 183 43.21 5.62 5.34
N ARG A 184 44.18 6.37 5.85
CA ARG A 184 44.24 6.73 7.27
C ARG A 184 43.36 7.94 7.49
N VAL A 185 42.22 7.74 8.15
CA VAL A 185 41.30 8.81 8.54
C VAL A 185 41.36 8.95 10.07
N ASN A 186 42.32 9.72 10.58
CA ASN A 186 42.35 10.12 12.00
C ASN A 186 41.95 11.60 12.11
N PRO A 187 40.67 11.94 12.28
CA PRO A 187 40.28 13.33 12.49
C PRO A 187 40.93 13.86 13.79
N PRO A 188 41.56 15.05 13.78
CA PRO A 188 42.42 15.54 14.88
C PRO A 188 41.66 15.93 16.17
N ALA A 189 40.37 15.60 16.29
CA ALA A 189 39.57 15.72 17.51
C ALA A 189 39.43 14.37 18.26
N ALA A 190 39.69 13.24 17.61
CA ALA A 190 39.37 11.91 18.13
C ALA A 190 40.60 11.18 18.72
N GLU A 191 41.29 11.78 19.71
CA GLU A 191 42.45 11.14 20.36
C GLU A 191 42.13 9.77 20.98
N ASP A 192 40.91 9.57 21.46
CA ASP A 192 40.49 8.38 22.20
C ASP A 192 39.80 7.31 21.34
N LEU A 193 39.30 7.62 20.14
CA LEU A 193 38.55 6.70 19.27
C LEU A 193 39.36 6.28 18.03
N GLU A 194 39.08 5.09 17.52
CA GLU A 194 39.66 4.53 16.29
C GLU A 194 38.56 3.84 15.48
N PHE A 195 38.35 4.31 14.25
CA PHE A 195 37.38 3.72 13.33
C PHE A 195 37.93 2.43 12.71
N VAL A 196 37.09 1.39 12.63
CA VAL A 196 37.48 0.03 12.23
C VAL A 196 36.61 -0.57 11.11
N ALA A 197 35.55 0.12 10.67
CA ALA A 197 34.83 -0.19 9.45
C ALA A 197 34.23 1.06 8.79
N TRP A 198 33.98 0.99 7.47
CA TRP A 198 33.56 2.12 6.63
C TRP A 198 32.60 1.67 5.52
N SER A 199 31.71 2.55 5.08
CA SER A 199 30.96 2.42 3.81
C SER A 199 31.36 3.56 2.86
N SER A 200 31.22 3.37 1.56
CA SER A 200 31.51 4.39 0.54
C SER A 200 30.24 4.79 -0.19
N ILE A 201 29.89 6.07 -0.20
CA ILE A 201 28.73 6.60 -0.91
C ILE A 201 29.16 7.68 -1.91
N GLU A 202 28.61 7.59 -3.12
CA GLU A 202 28.85 8.52 -4.24
C GLU A 202 27.91 9.73 -4.12
N GLN A 203 28.46 10.96 -4.11
CA GLN A 203 27.66 12.18 -4.08
C GLN A 203 27.45 12.78 -5.49
N GLY A 204 26.38 12.35 -6.14
CA GLY A 204 25.82 13.01 -7.33
C GLY A 204 26.76 13.07 -8.54
N SER A 205 26.73 14.18 -9.27
CA SER A 205 27.49 14.37 -10.53
C SER A 205 28.97 14.77 -10.33
N SER A 206 29.48 14.69 -9.10
CA SER A 206 30.87 14.95 -8.74
C SER A 206 31.56 13.68 -8.24
N SER A 207 32.81 13.45 -8.63
CA SER A 207 33.59 12.25 -8.27
C SER A 207 34.13 12.24 -6.82
N ASP A 208 33.49 12.97 -5.90
CA ASP A 208 33.84 12.98 -4.48
C ASP A 208 33.10 11.82 -3.77
N THR A 209 33.80 10.69 -3.59
CA THR A 209 33.31 9.59 -2.75
C THR A 209 33.41 9.95 -1.27
N VAL A 210 32.31 9.85 -0.53
CA VAL A 210 32.31 10.05 0.92
C VAL A 210 32.43 8.70 1.63
N HIS A 211 33.45 8.57 2.46
CA HIS A 211 33.61 7.42 3.36
C HIS A 211 32.91 7.70 4.69
N ILE A 212 31.85 6.94 4.97
CA ILE A 212 31.06 7.04 6.20
C ILE A 212 31.60 6.02 7.21
N PRO A 213 31.96 6.40 8.44
CA PRO A 213 32.37 5.46 9.47
C PRO A 213 31.22 4.52 9.87
N MET A 214 31.47 3.21 9.78
CA MET A 214 30.50 2.14 10.07
C MET A 214 30.75 1.41 11.38
N ALA A 215 31.96 1.50 11.94
CA ALA A 215 32.26 0.98 13.27
C ALA A 215 33.45 1.69 13.91
N VAL A 216 33.45 1.75 15.25
CA VAL A 216 34.49 2.40 16.06
C VAL A 216 34.85 1.57 17.29
N ARG A 217 36.07 1.71 17.78
CA ARG A 217 36.50 1.26 19.11
C ARG A 217 37.16 2.40 19.88
N HIS A 218 37.09 2.38 21.20
CA HIS A 218 37.88 3.27 22.05
C HIS A 218 39.27 2.65 22.30
N ARG A 219 40.32 3.45 22.13
CA ARG A 219 41.73 3.05 22.26
C ARG A 219 42.17 2.67 23.69
N ARG A 220 41.32 2.90 24.71
CA ARG A 220 41.63 2.73 26.14
C ARG A 220 40.53 2.00 26.91
N LYS A 221 39.30 2.53 26.93
CA LYS A 221 38.13 1.90 27.57
C LYS A 221 37.60 0.76 26.68
N PRO A 222 36.92 -0.27 27.24
CA PRO A 222 36.37 -1.40 26.49
C PRO A 222 35.04 -1.03 25.79
N PHE A 223 35.05 0.03 24.99
CA PHE A 223 33.87 0.54 24.29
C PHE A 223 34.00 0.34 22.78
N TRP A 224 32.98 -0.24 22.17
CA TRP A 224 32.84 -0.41 20.72
C TRP A 224 31.49 0.15 20.25
N GLY A 225 31.39 0.44 18.96
CA GLY A 225 30.09 0.73 18.35
C GLY A 225 30.02 0.40 16.86
N VAL A 226 28.81 0.17 16.35
CA VAL A 226 28.49 -0.09 14.95
C VAL A 226 27.31 0.77 14.46
N GLN A 227 27.41 1.30 13.24
CA GLN A 227 26.41 2.18 12.61
C GLN A 227 25.46 1.40 11.66
N PHE A 228 25.31 0.10 11.88
CA PHE A 228 24.47 -0.79 11.08
C PHE A 228 23.74 -1.79 11.99
N HIS A 229 22.75 -2.48 11.43
CA HIS A 229 21.88 -3.40 12.17
C HIS A 229 22.28 -4.87 11.92
N PRO A 230 23.15 -5.47 12.76
CA PRO A 230 23.64 -6.85 12.57
C PRO A 230 22.53 -7.92 12.59
N GLU A 231 21.38 -7.60 13.18
CA GLU A 231 20.23 -8.46 13.42
C GLU A 231 19.20 -8.50 12.28
N SER A 232 19.29 -7.57 11.33
CA SER A 232 18.38 -7.44 10.18
C SER A 232 18.43 -8.64 9.23
N CYS A 233 17.30 -9.01 8.64
CA CYS A 233 17.17 -10.13 7.70
C CYS A 233 18.12 -10.10 6.48
N LYS A 234 18.67 -8.94 6.13
CA LYS A 234 19.57 -8.77 4.96
C LYS A 234 21.02 -8.43 5.31
N SER A 235 21.35 -8.27 6.58
CA SER A 235 22.74 -8.23 7.03
C SER A 235 23.39 -9.61 6.89
N ASP A 236 24.69 -9.66 6.61
CA ASP A 236 25.44 -10.92 6.52
C ASP A 236 25.47 -11.60 7.89
N ARG A 237 24.55 -12.56 8.08
CA ARG A 237 24.40 -13.29 9.34
C ARG A 237 25.70 -13.96 9.77
N LYS A 238 26.58 -14.38 8.85
CA LYS A 238 27.86 -15.02 9.19
C LYS A 238 28.87 -13.99 9.69
N ALA A 239 29.05 -12.87 8.97
CA ALA A 239 29.96 -11.81 9.38
C ALA A 239 29.52 -11.18 10.72
N CYS A 240 28.23 -10.90 10.89
CA CYS A 240 27.68 -10.31 12.10
C CYS A 240 27.72 -11.27 13.30
N THR A 241 27.45 -12.56 13.09
CA THR A 241 27.64 -13.61 14.12
C THR A 241 29.09 -13.67 14.61
N GLU A 242 30.03 -13.63 13.69
CA GLU A 242 31.47 -13.73 14.00
C GLU A 242 32.00 -12.46 14.70
N MET A 243 31.54 -11.28 14.28
CA MET A 243 31.80 -10.00 14.96
C MET A 243 31.32 -10.03 16.42
N LEU A 244 30.07 -10.43 16.67
CA LEU A 244 29.50 -10.51 18.03
C LEU A 244 30.27 -11.52 18.90
N ARG A 245 30.64 -12.67 18.36
CA ARG A 245 31.43 -13.68 19.09
C ARG A 245 32.79 -13.15 19.53
N ARG A 246 33.46 -12.36 18.70
CA ARG A 246 34.76 -11.75 19.03
C ARG A 246 34.62 -10.61 20.01
N TRP A 247 33.64 -9.73 19.83
CA TRP A 247 33.30 -8.71 20.83
C TRP A 247 33.07 -9.33 22.20
N TRP A 248 32.33 -10.43 22.27
CA TRP A 248 32.08 -11.17 23.51
C TRP A 248 33.34 -11.83 24.09
N GLN A 249 34.16 -12.48 23.26
CA GLN A 249 35.44 -13.05 23.70
C GLN A 249 36.39 -11.98 24.25
N THR A 250 36.50 -10.83 23.58
CA THR A 250 37.29 -9.67 24.01
C THR A 250 36.74 -9.05 25.30
N SER A 251 35.42 -8.94 25.43
CA SER A 251 34.74 -8.46 26.65
C SER A 251 35.03 -9.37 27.85
N LEU A 252 34.96 -10.69 27.67
CA LEU A 252 35.30 -11.67 28.70
C LEU A 252 36.80 -11.67 29.03
N ALA A 253 37.67 -11.47 28.04
CA ALA A 253 39.11 -11.33 28.25
C ALA A 253 39.44 -10.04 29.03
N TYR A 254 38.73 -8.94 28.76
CA TYR A 254 38.83 -7.69 29.52
C TYR A 254 38.44 -7.91 30.99
N ASN A 255 37.23 -8.42 31.26
CA ASN A 255 36.76 -8.70 32.62
C ASN A 255 37.75 -9.57 33.41
N LYS A 256 38.30 -10.61 32.77
CA LYS A 256 39.33 -11.48 33.36
C LYS A 256 40.65 -10.76 33.62
N LYS A 257 41.11 -9.90 32.70
CA LYS A 257 42.36 -9.12 32.84
C LYS A 257 42.29 -8.13 34.00
N TYR A 258 41.16 -7.41 34.12
CA TYR A 258 40.94 -6.39 35.16
C TYR A 258 40.30 -6.95 36.44
N ARG A 259 40.12 -8.28 36.54
CA ARG A 259 39.57 -9.00 37.70
C ARG A 259 38.17 -8.52 38.14
N ARG A 260 37.36 -8.05 37.20
CA ARG A 260 35.99 -7.59 37.44
C ARG A 260 35.13 -8.79 37.85
N ALA A 261 34.77 -8.86 39.13
CA ALA A 261 33.88 -9.88 39.66
C ALA A 261 32.43 -9.54 39.31
N VAL A 262 31.68 -10.51 38.79
CA VAL A 262 30.24 -10.37 38.53
C VAL A 262 29.47 -10.90 39.73
N THR A 263 28.56 -10.12 40.28
CA THR A 263 27.82 -10.46 41.51
C THR A 263 26.54 -11.24 41.17
N GLU A 264 26.47 -12.51 41.57
CA GLU A 264 25.38 -13.46 41.23
C GLU A 264 23.97 -13.14 41.80
N SER A 265 23.76 -11.95 42.40
CA SER A 265 22.50 -11.57 43.03
C SER A 265 21.60 -10.74 42.10
N PRO A 266 20.51 -11.31 41.53
CA PRO A 266 19.56 -10.55 40.73
C PRO A 266 18.88 -9.46 41.56
N PRO A 267 18.55 -8.28 40.99
CA PRO A 267 17.77 -7.29 41.71
C PRO A 267 16.33 -7.76 41.85
N ALA A 268 15.83 -7.82 43.10
CA ALA A 268 14.41 -8.05 43.36
C ALA A 268 13.53 -6.97 42.71
N GLU A 269 14.03 -5.74 42.62
CA GLU A 269 13.29 -4.57 42.12
C GLU A 269 13.28 -4.46 40.58
N LEU A 270 14.27 -5.02 39.86
CA LEU A 270 14.11 -5.18 38.39
C LEU A 270 13.07 -6.25 38.03
N SER A 271 12.62 -7.02 39.02
CA SER A 271 11.52 -7.98 38.91
C SER A 271 10.22 -7.43 39.51
N SER A 272 10.19 -6.19 40.05
CA SER A 272 9.01 -5.61 40.68
C SER A 272 8.08 -4.86 39.72
N HIS A 273 7.92 -5.41 38.51
CA HIS A 273 6.66 -5.34 37.77
C HIS A 273 5.90 -6.67 37.89
N ILE A 274 5.91 -7.25 39.10
CA ILE A 274 4.75 -8.01 39.57
C ILE A 274 3.58 -7.03 39.55
N SER A 275 2.78 -7.05 38.47
CA SER A 275 1.45 -6.47 38.49
C SER A 275 0.70 -7.14 39.64
N ALA A 276 0.50 -6.41 40.74
CA ALA A 276 -0.30 -6.88 41.85
C ALA A 276 -1.65 -7.32 41.27
N VAL A 277 -2.03 -8.59 41.45
CA VAL A 277 -3.11 -9.25 40.70
C VAL A 277 -4.37 -8.39 40.80
N THR A 278 -4.65 -7.64 39.74
CA THR A 278 -5.76 -6.69 39.72
C THR A 278 -7.04 -7.51 39.88
N PRO A 279 -7.86 -7.23 40.91
CA PRO A 279 -9.10 -7.98 41.09
C PRO A 279 -9.95 -7.82 39.84
N LEU A 280 -10.36 -8.94 39.25
CA LEU A 280 -11.16 -8.94 38.03
C LEU A 280 -12.49 -8.23 38.31
N PRO A 281 -12.92 -7.30 37.43
CA PRO A 281 -14.13 -6.52 37.63
C PRO A 281 -15.39 -7.38 37.49
N ASP A 282 -16.46 -7.00 38.19
CA ASP A 282 -17.72 -7.77 38.28
C ASP A 282 -18.36 -8.04 36.91
N ILE A 283 -18.09 -7.22 35.88
CA ILE A 283 -18.52 -7.43 34.48
C ILE A 283 -18.08 -8.79 33.91
N VAL A 284 -16.97 -9.36 34.41
CA VAL A 284 -16.52 -10.72 34.08
C VAL A 284 -17.55 -11.76 34.47
N LEU A 285 -18.24 -11.57 35.62
CA LEU A 285 -19.27 -12.49 36.08
C LEU A 285 -20.45 -12.49 35.10
N THR A 286 -20.88 -11.31 34.62
CA THR A 286 -21.91 -11.18 33.58
C THR A 286 -21.52 -11.90 32.29
N MET A 287 -20.28 -11.71 31.79
CA MET A 287 -19.79 -12.41 30.59
C MET A 287 -19.74 -13.93 30.78
N LEU A 288 -19.40 -14.42 31.99
CA LEU A 288 -19.37 -15.85 32.30
C LEU A 288 -20.77 -16.46 32.51
N GLU A 289 -21.73 -15.67 32.99
CA GLU A 289 -23.14 -16.04 33.17
C GLU A 289 -23.90 -16.08 31.85
N TRP A 290 -23.77 -15.06 31.00
CA TRP A 290 -24.38 -15.06 29.66
C TRP A 290 -23.81 -16.17 28.76
N SER A 291 -22.56 -16.58 28.98
CA SER A 291 -21.94 -17.76 28.35
C SER A 291 -22.04 -19.03 29.20
N ALA A 292 -22.94 -19.14 30.19
CA ALA A 292 -23.06 -20.33 31.06
C ALA A 292 -23.43 -21.62 30.31
N SER A 293 -24.08 -21.50 29.16
CA SER A 293 -24.47 -22.57 28.25
C SER A 293 -23.32 -23.22 27.47
N THR A 294 -22.19 -22.53 27.34
CA THR A 294 -21.05 -22.97 26.54
C THR A 294 -20.33 -24.16 27.19
N SER A 295 -20.37 -25.32 26.54
CA SER A 295 -19.72 -26.56 26.96
C SER A 295 -18.23 -26.58 26.64
N HIS A 296 -17.47 -27.45 27.31
CA HIS A 296 -16.05 -27.73 27.00
C HIS A 296 -15.86 -28.59 25.73
N ARG A 297 -16.92 -28.81 24.94
CA ARG A 297 -16.94 -29.63 23.72
C ARG A 297 -17.65 -28.87 22.59
N SER A 298 -17.03 -28.80 21.42
CA SER A 298 -17.68 -28.37 20.19
C SER A 298 -18.20 -29.60 19.45
N HIS A 299 -19.52 -29.77 19.48
CA HIS A 299 -20.22 -30.84 18.77
C HIS A 299 -20.37 -30.46 17.31
N PHE A 300 -20.19 -31.41 16.40
CA PHE A 300 -20.22 -31.11 14.98
C PHE A 300 -20.88 -32.19 14.12
N ARG A 301 -21.21 -31.80 12.89
CA ARG A 301 -21.60 -32.65 11.76
C ARG A 301 -20.88 -32.12 10.52
N SER A 302 -20.56 -32.96 9.54
CA SER A 302 -20.01 -32.51 8.26
C SER A 302 -20.63 -33.24 7.08
N PHE A 303 -20.68 -32.55 5.95
CA PHE A 303 -20.95 -33.11 4.63
C PHE A 303 -20.12 -32.36 3.58
N THR A 304 -20.18 -32.79 2.31
CA THR A 304 -19.51 -32.11 1.20
C THR A 304 -20.54 -31.62 0.21
N SER A 305 -20.43 -30.35 -0.20
CA SER A 305 -21.19 -29.77 -1.31
C SER A 305 -20.34 -28.75 -2.05
N HIS A 306 -20.53 -28.69 -3.37
CA HIS A 306 -20.01 -27.62 -4.23
C HIS A 306 -21.13 -26.72 -4.78
N SER A 307 -22.40 -26.96 -4.39
CA SER A 307 -23.53 -26.09 -4.73
C SER A 307 -23.72 -24.97 -3.70
N LEU A 308 -23.53 -25.27 -2.41
CA LEU A 308 -23.70 -24.29 -1.33
C LEU A 308 -22.40 -23.53 -1.06
N ASP A 309 -22.48 -22.20 -1.10
CA ASP A 309 -21.35 -21.29 -0.86
C ASP A 309 -21.54 -20.45 0.42
N ALA A 310 -20.53 -19.64 0.76
CA ALA A 310 -20.56 -18.82 1.96
C ALA A 310 -21.63 -17.71 1.94
N GLU A 311 -22.01 -17.21 0.76
CA GLU A 311 -23.07 -16.21 0.63
C GLU A 311 -24.45 -16.84 0.87
N THR A 312 -24.73 -17.97 0.20
CA THR A 312 -25.95 -18.76 0.36
C THR A 312 -26.17 -19.20 1.81
N LEU A 313 -25.12 -19.68 2.49
CA LEU A 313 -25.24 -20.11 3.88
C LEU A 313 -25.42 -18.94 4.85
N LEU A 314 -24.80 -17.77 4.61
CA LEU A 314 -25.06 -16.61 5.46
C LEU A 314 -26.53 -16.15 5.34
N GLU A 315 -27.04 -16.03 4.11
CA GLU A 315 -28.45 -15.69 3.82
C GLU A 315 -29.45 -16.71 4.41
N TYR A 316 -29.06 -17.99 4.50
CA TYR A 316 -29.90 -19.04 5.10
C TYR A 316 -29.98 -18.96 6.64
N PHE A 317 -28.87 -18.66 7.33
CA PHE A 317 -28.81 -18.68 8.81
C PHE A 317 -29.09 -17.34 9.49
N ASN A 318 -28.95 -16.22 8.78
CA ASN A 318 -29.03 -14.87 9.35
C ASN A 318 -30.12 -14.06 8.65
N THR A 319 -31.11 -13.58 9.40
CA THR A 319 -32.23 -12.83 8.83
C THR A 319 -31.80 -11.42 8.42
N SER A 320 -32.43 -10.83 7.40
CA SER A 320 -32.09 -9.49 6.89
C SER A 320 -32.03 -8.44 8.01
N GLY A 321 -30.82 -8.02 8.34
CA GLY A 321 -30.52 -7.01 9.35
C GLY A 321 -30.25 -7.53 10.77
N SER A 322 -30.19 -8.85 11.01
CA SER A 322 -29.68 -9.40 12.28
C SER A 322 -28.18 -9.09 12.45
N PRO A 323 -27.64 -9.22 13.68
CA PRO A 323 -26.21 -9.39 13.87
C PRO A 323 -25.70 -10.58 13.05
N ALA A 324 -24.57 -10.43 12.38
CA ALA A 324 -23.98 -11.46 11.52
C ALA A 324 -22.50 -11.16 11.23
N VAL A 325 -21.67 -12.20 11.21
CA VAL A 325 -20.27 -12.14 10.77
C VAL A 325 -19.96 -13.29 9.81
N LEU A 326 -19.42 -12.94 8.64
CA LEU A 326 -18.77 -13.85 7.70
C LEU A 326 -17.30 -13.41 7.59
N PHE A 327 -16.37 -14.34 7.83
CA PHE A 327 -14.93 -14.10 7.72
C PHE A 327 -14.25 -15.20 6.92
N GLN A 328 -13.59 -14.85 5.81
CA GLN A 328 -12.79 -15.75 5.00
C GLN A 328 -11.31 -15.63 5.37
N SER A 329 -10.67 -16.74 5.76
CA SER A 329 -9.28 -16.83 6.20
C SER A 329 -8.40 -17.57 5.18
N ASN A 330 -7.28 -16.93 4.80
CA ASN A 330 -6.25 -17.48 3.90
C ASN A 330 -6.79 -18.07 2.57
N GLY A 331 -7.92 -17.57 2.08
CA GLY A 331 -8.69 -18.12 0.96
C GLY A 331 -9.42 -19.43 1.29
N LYS A 332 -8.77 -20.33 2.05
CA LYS A 332 -9.21 -21.70 2.33
C LYS A 332 -10.49 -21.82 3.16
N HIS A 333 -10.64 -21.07 4.25
CA HIS A 333 -11.77 -21.29 5.17
C HIS A 333 -12.75 -20.11 5.17
N SER A 334 -14.03 -20.37 5.02
CA SER A 334 -15.11 -19.40 5.25
C SER A 334 -15.79 -19.72 6.59
N VAL A 335 -15.68 -18.82 7.57
CA VAL A 335 -16.31 -18.95 8.90
C VAL A 335 -17.55 -18.08 8.96
N ILE A 336 -18.69 -18.67 9.31
CA ILE A 336 -20.00 -18.03 9.40
C ILE A 336 -20.53 -18.14 10.83
N SER A 337 -20.92 -17.00 11.41
CA SER A 337 -21.69 -16.99 12.66
C SER A 337 -23.12 -17.46 12.44
N VAL A 338 -23.64 -18.23 13.39
CA VAL A 338 -25.09 -18.44 13.56
C VAL A 338 -25.44 -18.00 14.99
N PRO A 339 -26.36 -17.04 15.18
CA PRO A 339 -26.78 -16.66 16.53
C PRO A 339 -27.38 -17.85 17.32
N SER A 340 -27.03 -17.96 18.59
CA SER A 340 -27.69 -18.83 19.57
C SER A 340 -28.67 -18.02 20.43
N PRO A 341 -29.59 -18.67 21.18
CA PRO A 341 -30.41 -17.99 22.21
C PRO A 341 -29.61 -17.35 23.35
N THR A 342 -28.29 -17.58 23.36
CA THR A 342 -27.29 -17.13 24.34
C THR A 342 -26.17 -16.33 23.66
N SER A 343 -26.39 -15.84 22.43
CA SER A 343 -25.48 -14.91 21.76
C SER A 343 -25.58 -13.51 22.34
N TRP A 344 -24.43 -12.88 22.54
CA TRP A 344 -24.29 -11.50 23.03
C TRP A 344 -23.17 -10.78 22.29
N ARG A 345 -23.17 -9.44 22.31
CA ARG A 345 -22.10 -8.60 21.76
C ARG A 345 -21.41 -7.85 22.90
N LEU A 346 -20.10 -7.63 22.76
CA LEU A 346 -19.41 -6.58 23.49
C LEU A 346 -18.96 -5.47 22.54
N GLU A 347 -18.94 -4.25 23.06
CA GLU A 347 -18.34 -3.07 22.45
C GLU A 347 -17.41 -2.40 23.45
N TYR A 348 -16.25 -1.94 23.01
CA TYR A 348 -15.30 -1.20 23.85
C TYR A 348 -14.88 0.10 23.18
N TYR A 349 -14.75 1.16 23.97
CA TYR A 349 -14.37 2.51 23.53
C TYR A 349 -13.12 2.93 24.32
N THR A 350 -11.99 3.13 23.64
CA THR A 350 -10.70 3.39 24.30
C THR A 350 -10.62 4.80 24.90
N GLN A 351 -11.26 5.78 24.27
CA GLN A 351 -11.19 7.19 24.70
C GLN A 351 -12.01 7.48 25.97
N SER A 352 -13.12 6.76 26.19
CA SER A 352 -13.90 6.80 27.44
C SER A 352 -13.51 5.71 28.43
N GLU A 353 -12.62 4.79 28.04
CA GLU A 353 -12.34 3.52 28.73
C GLU A 353 -13.65 2.80 29.13
N GLU A 354 -14.57 2.60 28.19
CA GLU A 354 -15.92 2.06 28.46
C GLU A 354 -16.17 0.73 27.74
N LEU A 355 -16.61 -0.28 28.49
CA LEU A 355 -17.06 -1.58 28.00
C LEU A 355 -18.60 -1.67 28.11
N VAL A 356 -19.26 -1.99 27.00
CA VAL A 356 -20.72 -2.22 26.91
C VAL A 356 -20.97 -3.65 26.46
N LEU A 357 -21.94 -4.33 27.07
CA LEU A 357 -22.43 -5.66 26.72
C LEU A 357 -23.92 -5.60 26.35
N GLU A 358 -24.34 -6.30 25.32
CA GLU A 358 -25.74 -6.39 24.84
C GLU A 358 -26.13 -7.84 24.52
N THR A 359 -27.26 -8.33 25.05
CA THR A 359 -27.83 -9.63 24.63
C THR A 359 -28.54 -9.52 23.27
N LEU A 360 -28.27 -10.47 22.38
CA LEU A 360 -28.78 -10.47 21.01
C LEU A 360 -30.06 -11.31 20.89
N PRO A 361 -31.05 -10.90 20.08
CA PRO A 361 -32.30 -11.62 19.95
C PRO A 361 -32.12 -12.89 19.12
N ASP A 362 -32.73 -14.00 19.55
CA ASP A 362 -32.77 -15.25 18.79
C ASP A 362 -33.53 -15.07 17.46
N PRO A 363 -32.90 -15.31 16.29
CA PRO A 363 -33.57 -15.20 15.00
C PRO A 363 -34.65 -16.27 14.73
N TRP A 364 -34.63 -17.38 15.48
CA TRP A 364 -35.44 -18.57 15.16
C TRP A 364 -36.78 -18.64 15.89
N THR A 365 -36.97 -17.90 16.98
CA THR A 365 -38.27 -17.74 17.63
C THR A 365 -39.17 -16.74 16.90
N HIS A 366 -40.14 -17.24 16.13
CA HIS A 366 -41.22 -16.46 15.49
C HIS A 366 -42.21 -15.75 16.45
N CYS A 367 -41.82 -15.51 17.70
CA CYS A 367 -42.57 -14.66 18.61
C CYS A 367 -42.53 -13.22 18.09
N LYS A 368 -43.71 -12.63 17.81
CA LYS A 368 -43.81 -11.20 17.52
C LYS A 368 -43.17 -10.42 18.67
N ALA A 369 -42.34 -9.42 18.35
CA ALA A 369 -41.59 -8.64 19.34
C ALA A 369 -42.50 -7.95 20.36
N THR A 370 -42.77 -8.63 21.47
CA THR A 370 -43.36 -8.09 22.69
C THR A 370 -42.24 -7.85 23.69
N GLU A 371 -41.56 -6.71 23.55
CA GLU A 371 -40.64 -6.14 24.55
C GLU A 371 -39.74 -7.17 25.24
N SER A 372 -39.04 -7.99 24.43
CA SER A 372 -37.91 -8.78 24.92
C SER A 372 -36.86 -7.80 25.43
N GLN A 373 -36.68 -7.75 26.76
CA GLN A 373 -35.68 -6.89 27.37
C GLN A 373 -34.30 -7.28 26.84
N HIS A 374 -33.66 -6.35 26.12
CA HIS A 374 -32.23 -6.45 25.83
C HIS A 374 -31.52 -6.12 27.14
N ASP A 375 -30.83 -7.10 27.69
CA ASP A 375 -30.00 -6.88 28.87
C ASP A 375 -28.76 -6.13 28.40
N LEU A 376 -28.64 -4.90 28.90
CA LEU A 376 -27.53 -3.99 28.65
C LEU A 376 -26.75 -3.81 29.95
N SER A 377 -25.45 -4.05 29.89
CA SER A 377 -24.53 -3.85 31.01
C SER A 377 -23.34 -3.02 30.55
N ALA A 378 -22.96 -1.99 31.30
CA ALA A 378 -21.86 -1.10 30.95
C ALA A 378 -20.99 -0.78 32.17
N CYS A 379 -19.68 -0.68 31.96
CA CYS A 379 -18.73 -0.28 32.99
C CYS A 379 -17.52 0.47 32.41
N SER A 380 -16.98 1.42 33.16
CA SER A 380 -15.63 1.93 32.88
C SER A 380 -14.58 0.87 33.24
N LEU A 381 -13.67 0.61 32.31
CA LEU A 381 -12.69 -0.48 32.35
C LEU A 381 -11.42 -0.06 31.60
N PRO A 382 -10.27 0.12 32.29
CA PRO A 382 -9.04 0.54 31.63
C PRO A 382 -8.52 -0.45 30.59
N VAL A 383 -7.85 0.04 29.54
CA VAL A 383 -7.45 -0.77 28.36
C VAL A 383 -6.68 -2.04 28.74
N VAL A 384 -5.77 -1.94 29.73
CA VAL A 384 -5.01 -3.10 30.24
C VAL A 384 -5.92 -4.15 30.88
N GLN A 385 -6.94 -3.71 31.64
CA GLN A 385 -7.90 -4.60 32.27
C GLN A 385 -8.86 -5.24 31.26
N PHE A 386 -9.25 -4.52 30.19
CA PHE A 386 -10.04 -5.09 29.10
C PHE A 386 -9.38 -6.36 28.51
N TRP A 387 -8.07 -6.31 28.23
CA TRP A 387 -7.35 -7.48 27.71
C TRP A 387 -7.27 -8.63 28.71
N ASP A 388 -7.15 -8.36 30.01
CA ASP A 388 -7.13 -9.40 31.05
C ASP A 388 -8.52 -10.00 31.32
N VAL A 389 -9.59 -9.20 31.22
CA VAL A 389 -10.99 -9.65 31.18
C VAL A 389 -11.22 -10.61 30.00
N LEU A 390 -10.81 -10.20 28.79
CA LEU A 390 -10.96 -11.01 27.57
C LEU A 390 -10.16 -12.33 27.66
N ARG A 391 -8.93 -12.29 28.21
CA ARG A 391 -8.15 -13.51 28.52
C ARG A 391 -8.84 -14.41 29.52
N HIS A 392 -9.41 -13.85 30.59
CA HIS A 392 -10.07 -14.64 31.62
C HIS A 392 -11.30 -15.38 31.06
N VAL A 393 -12.16 -14.70 30.30
CA VAL A 393 -13.35 -15.30 29.67
C VAL A 393 -12.93 -16.39 28.67
N MET A 394 -11.97 -16.12 27.78
CA MET A 394 -11.45 -17.10 26.82
C MET A 394 -10.74 -18.31 27.47
N HIS A 395 -10.18 -18.14 28.67
CA HIS A 395 -9.61 -19.25 29.45
C HIS A 395 -10.70 -20.05 30.19
N ALA A 396 -11.67 -19.38 30.81
CA ALA A 396 -12.73 -20.00 31.60
C ALA A 396 -13.76 -20.77 30.74
N LYS A 397 -13.99 -20.33 29.51
CA LYS A 397 -14.91 -20.95 28.53
C LYS A 397 -14.19 -21.79 27.47
N LYS A 398 -12.95 -22.21 27.74
CA LYS A 398 -12.14 -23.01 26.82
C LYS A 398 -12.86 -24.31 26.42
N VAL A 399 -12.79 -24.64 25.12
CA VAL A 399 -13.24 -25.92 24.55
C VAL A 399 -12.04 -26.84 24.38
N ASP A 400 -12.13 -28.09 24.85
CA ASP A 400 -11.04 -29.07 24.80
C ASP A 400 -11.12 -30.03 23.61
N THR A 401 -12.31 -30.24 23.03
CA THR A 401 -12.51 -31.18 21.92
C THR A 401 -13.47 -30.65 20.86
N GLY A 402 -13.21 -30.97 19.60
CA GLY A 402 -13.99 -30.55 18.44
C GLY A 402 -13.37 -31.06 17.14
N ASP A 403 -13.81 -30.54 15.98
CA ASP A 403 -13.22 -30.90 14.69
C ASP A 403 -11.88 -30.18 14.47
N HIS A 404 -10.77 -30.89 14.71
CA HIS A 404 -9.42 -30.34 14.55
C HIS A 404 -9.06 -29.94 13.10
N THR A 405 -9.88 -30.27 12.10
CA THR A 405 -9.62 -29.88 10.69
C THR A 405 -10.10 -28.47 10.35
N VAL A 406 -10.94 -27.85 11.19
CA VAL A 406 -11.46 -26.48 10.98
C VAL A 406 -10.88 -25.50 12.03
N PRO A 407 -10.61 -24.23 11.66
CA PRO A 407 -9.84 -23.31 12.50
C PRO A 407 -10.66 -22.61 13.60
N PHE A 408 -11.99 -22.72 13.56
CA PHE A 408 -12.91 -22.13 14.55
C PHE A 408 -13.90 -23.19 15.04
N TRP A 409 -14.22 -23.16 16.34
CA TRP A 409 -15.16 -24.07 17.02
C TRP A 409 -16.35 -23.36 17.68
N GLY A 410 -16.25 -22.04 17.83
CA GLY A 410 -17.05 -21.20 18.72
C GLY A 410 -16.14 -20.22 19.45
N GLY A 411 -16.70 -19.11 19.94
CA GLY A 411 -15.96 -18.01 20.57
C GLY A 411 -16.35 -16.64 20.02
N PHE A 412 -15.40 -15.70 19.95
CA PHE A 412 -15.68 -14.35 19.45
C PHE A 412 -15.39 -14.21 17.96
N LEU A 413 -16.27 -13.50 17.25
CA LEU A 413 -16.11 -13.04 15.87
C LEU A 413 -16.30 -11.52 15.82
N GLY A 414 -15.39 -10.77 15.18
CA GLY A 414 -15.47 -9.32 15.08
C GLY A 414 -14.12 -8.62 14.85
N TYR A 415 -13.98 -7.38 15.31
CA TYR A 415 -12.86 -6.50 14.96
C TYR A 415 -12.25 -5.72 16.14
N PHE A 416 -11.04 -5.22 15.93
CA PHE A 416 -10.32 -4.24 16.76
C PHE A 416 -9.87 -3.08 15.86
N SER A 417 -10.05 -1.83 16.29
CA SER A 417 -9.71 -0.61 15.54
C SER A 417 -8.19 -0.37 15.46
N TYR A 418 -7.80 0.61 14.65
CA TYR A 418 -6.43 1.12 14.65
C TYR A 418 -6.07 1.77 16.00
N GLU A 419 -7.02 2.51 16.58
CA GLU A 419 -6.91 3.24 17.85
C GLU A 419 -6.81 2.30 19.06
N MET A 420 -7.46 1.13 19.03
CA MET A 420 -7.21 0.06 20.00
C MET A 420 -5.77 -0.43 19.94
N GLY A 421 -5.16 -0.45 18.76
CA GLY A 421 -3.72 -0.63 18.62
C GLY A 421 -2.92 0.50 19.24
N LEU A 422 -3.26 1.76 18.97
CA LEU A 422 -2.60 2.94 19.57
C LEU A 422 -2.67 2.96 21.10
N ALA A 423 -3.75 2.43 21.67
CA ALA A 423 -3.96 2.28 23.11
C ALA A 423 -3.15 1.12 23.74
N CYS A 424 -2.58 0.22 22.93
CA CYS A 424 -1.74 -0.90 23.38
C CYS A 424 -0.23 -0.62 23.31
N LEU A 425 0.19 0.43 22.61
CA LEU A 425 1.60 0.83 22.49
C LEU A 425 2.13 1.41 23.80
N ALA A 426 3.42 1.21 24.09
CA ALA A 426 4.07 1.97 25.15
C ALA A 426 4.28 3.43 24.72
N ARG A 427 4.58 4.29 25.70
CA ARG A 427 4.89 5.70 25.47
C ARG A 427 6.10 6.09 26.33
N PRO A 428 7.14 6.73 25.78
CA PRO A 428 8.27 7.22 26.57
C PRO A 428 7.83 8.26 27.61
N LYS A 429 8.29 8.14 28.87
CA LYS A 429 7.79 8.93 30.02
C LYS A 429 7.98 10.44 29.93
N HIS A 430 8.71 10.92 28.93
CA HIS A 430 9.20 12.30 28.83
C HIS A 430 8.92 12.98 27.48
N HIS A 431 8.17 12.33 26.59
CA HIS A 431 7.29 13.08 25.71
C HIS A 431 6.10 13.54 26.56
N GLY A 432 5.78 14.84 26.50
CA GLY A 432 4.67 15.38 27.26
C GLY A 432 3.34 14.77 26.81
N ASP A 433 2.31 14.88 27.65
CA ASP A 433 1.00 14.28 27.40
C ASP A 433 0.30 14.83 26.14
N ILE A 434 0.68 14.26 24.99
CA ILE A 434 -0.25 13.94 23.89
C ILE A 434 -1.16 12.78 24.33
N SER A 435 -1.76 12.99 25.50
CA SER A 435 -3.15 12.66 25.75
C SER A 435 -4.02 13.06 24.55
N HIS A 436 -5.19 12.45 24.41
CA HIS A 436 -6.11 12.74 23.32
C HIS A 436 -6.73 14.16 23.38
N HIS A 437 -6.24 15.02 24.29
CA HIS A 437 -6.48 16.46 24.33
C HIS A 437 -5.60 17.27 23.33
N GLY A 438 -4.69 16.61 22.60
CA GLY A 438 -3.83 17.25 21.58
C GLY A 438 -4.51 17.50 20.23
N LEU A 439 -5.63 16.83 19.93
CA LEU A 439 -6.52 17.20 18.83
C LEU A 439 -7.16 18.57 19.12
N PRO A 440 -7.45 19.41 18.10
CA PRO A 440 -8.25 20.60 18.31
C PRO A 440 -9.65 20.17 18.76
N SER A 441 -9.96 20.40 20.04
CA SER A 441 -11.26 20.06 20.60
C SER A 441 -12.33 21.03 20.08
N THR A 442 -12.96 20.65 18.96
CA THR A 442 -14.40 20.36 19.01
C THR A 442 -14.57 19.28 20.07
N SER A 443 -15.03 19.51 21.31
CA SER A 443 -15.96 20.54 21.84
C SER A 443 -17.33 20.59 21.19
N GLU A 444 -17.57 19.66 20.27
CA GLU A 444 -18.82 18.93 20.20
C GLU A 444 -18.61 17.62 20.99
N GLU A 445 -19.69 16.97 21.40
CA GLU A 445 -19.63 15.69 22.13
C GLU A 445 -19.05 14.58 21.24
N ALA A 446 -18.51 13.50 21.83
CA ALA A 446 -17.94 12.38 21.06
C ALA A 446 -18.96 11.90 20.02
N SER A 447 -18.65 12.10 18.74
CA SER A 447 -19.70 12.15 17.71
C SER A 447 -20.38 10.79 17.55
N SER A 448 -21.71 10.77 17.40
CA SER A 448 -22.48 9.53 17.21
C SER A 448 -22.29 8.87 15.83
N GLU A 449 -21.16 9.14 15.18
CA GLU A 449 -20.72 8.54 13.91
C GLU A 449 -19.38 7.78 14.04
N ASP A 450 -18.64 7.91 15.14
CA ASP A 450 -17.41 7.15 15.34
C ASP A 450 -17.69 5.75 15.90
N PRO A 451 -17.01 4.70 15.41
CA PRO A 451 -17.25 3.33 15.82
C PRO A 451 -16.68 3.01 17.22
N PRO A 452 -17.20 1.99 17.92
CA PRO A 452 -16.45 1.33 18.99
C PRO A 452 -15.10 0.82 18.49
N ASP A 453 -14.11 0.88 19.37
CA ASP A 453 -12.73 0.45 19.13
C ASP A 453 -12.58 -1.07 19.13
N VAL A 454 -13.47 -1.78 19.80
CA VAL A 454 -13.61 -3.23 19.66
C VAL A 454 -15.10 -3.54 19.54
N SER A 455 -15.47 -4.43 18.63
CA SER A 455 -16.80 -5.03 18.64
C SER A 455 -16.67 -6.52 18.33
N LEU A 456 -17.13 -7.36 19.27
CA LEU A 456 -17.02 -8.82 19.19
C LEU A 456 -18.34 -9.49 19.56
N MET A 457 -18.78 -10.44 18.75
CA MET A 457 -19.99 -11.23 18.97
C MET A 457 -19.67 -12.63 19.48
N TRP A 458 -20.24 -13.00 20.63
CA TRP A 458 -20.18 -14.35 21.19
C TRP A 458 -21.00 -15.32 20.35
N THR A 459 -20.31 -16.28 19.75
CA THR A 459 -20.81 -17.18 18.72
C THR A 459 -20.59 -18.63 19.16
N GLU A 460 -21.65 -19.26 19.66
CA GLU A 460 -21.62 -20.67 20.09
C GLU A 460 -21.94 -21.64 18.94
N ARG A 461 -22.74 -21.20 17.96
CA ARG A 461 -23.07 -21.95 16.74
C ARG A 461 -22.33 -21.35 15.55
N SER A 462 -21.70 -22.20 14.75
CA SER A 462 -20.98 -21.74 13.55
C SER A 462 -21.05 -22.75 12.41
N ILE A 463 -20.91 -22.24 11.19
CA ILE A 463 -20.69 -23.04 9.99
C ILE A 463 -19.31 -22.68 9.45
N VAL A 464 -18.50 -23.70 9.14
CA VAL A 464 -17.21 -23.51 8.47
C VAL A 464 -17.20 -24.27 7.15
N ILE A 465 -16.86 -23.58 6.06
CA ILE A 465 -16.63 -24.16 4.75
C ILE A 465 -15.11 -24.23 4.50
N ASP A 466 -14.60 -25.40 4.16
CA ASP A 466 -13.32 -25.55 3.48
C ASP A 466 -13.55 -25.38 1.97
N ASN A 467 -13.20 -24.19 1.47
CA ASN A 467 -13.38 -23.77 0.08
C ASN A 467 -12.51 -24.57 -0.90
N GLU A 468 -11.47 -25.28 -0.43
CA GLU A 468 -10.64 -26.16 -1.28
C GLU A 468 -11.27 -27.54 -1.48
N THR A 469 -11.94 -28.08 -0.47
CA THR A 469 -12.52 -29.44 -0.49
C THR A 469 -14.04 -29.47 -0.66
N GLY A 470 -14.72 -28.32 -0.56
CA GLY A 470 -16.19 -28.24 -0.53
C GLY A 470 -16.80 -28.85 0.75
N ARG A 471 -16.00 -29.08 1.79
CA ARG A 471 -16.49 -29.64 3.05
C ARG A 471 -17.12 -28.55 3.90
N ILE A 472 -18.37 -28.76 4.27
CA ILE A 472 -19.13 -27.92 5.18
C ILE A 472 -19.20 -28.63 6.53
N THR A 473 -18.74 -27.97 7.60
CA THR A 473 -18.86 -28.43 8.99
C THR A 473 -19.81 -27.50 9.74
N ILE A 474 -20.82 -28.10 10.37
CA ILE A 474 -21.87 -27.47 11.19
C ILE A 474 -21.48 -27.72 12.65
N GLN A 475 -21.41 -26.68 13.48
CA GLN A 475 -20.76 -26.75 14.79
C GLN A 475 -21.57 -26.02 15.86
N SER A 476 -21.60 -26.57 17.08
CA SER A 476 -22.18 -25.92 18.25
C SER A 476 -21.42 -26.28 19.53
N THR A 477 -21.14 -25.30 20.38
CA THR A 477 -20.64 -25.50 21.76
C THR A 477 -21.78 -25.67 22.78
N LEU A 478 -23.03 -25.80 22.34
CA LEU A 478 -24.20 -26.06 23.20
C LEU A 478 -24.49 -27.56 23.28
N ASP A 479 -24.45 -28.16 24.47
CA ASP A 479 -24.79 -29.57 24.67
C ASP A 479 -26.26 -29.90 24.31
N SER A 480 -27.16 -28.91 24.32
CA SER A 480 -28.55 -29.07 23.84
C SER A 480 -28.63 -29.43 22.36
N ASP A 481 -27.67 -28.97 21.56
CA ASP A 481 -27.70 -29.07 20.10
C ASP A 481 -27.18 -30.42 19.58
N GLU A 482 -26.50 -31.23 20.42
CA GLU A 482 -26.02 -32.58 20.04
C GLU A 482 -27.18 -33.58 19.82
N SER A 483 -28.33 -33.32 20.44
CA SER A 483 -29.47 -34.23 20.53
C SER A 483 -30.01 -34.70 19.15
N PRO A 484 -30.71 -35.86 19.08
CA PRO A 484 -31.19 -36.42 17.80
C PRO A 484 -32.11 -35.46 17.04
N ASP A 485 -33.01 -34.79 17.77
CA ASP A 485 -33.89 -33.74 17.25
C ASP A 485 -33.30 -32.32 17.47
N GLY A 486 -32.00 -32.22 17.80
CA GLY A 486 -31.29 -30.98 18.12
C GLY A 486 -30.82 -30.20 16.89
N TRP A 487 -30.38 -28.96 17.12
CA TRP A 487 -30.03 -28.01 16.05
C TRP A 487 -29.00 -28.55 15.05
N LEU A 488 -27.99 -29.29 15.49
CA LEU A 488 -26.98 -29.87 14.58
C LEU A 488 -27.57 -30.90 13.62
N SER A 489 -28.48 -31.73 14.11
CA SER A 489 -29.10 -32.82 13.35
C SER A 489 -30.16 -32.27 12.38
N GLN A 490 -30.99 -31.33 12.83
CA GLN A 490 -31.94 -30.61 11.98
C GLN A 490 -31.22 -29.82 10.88
N THR A 491 -30.18 -29.07 11.23
CA THR A 491 -29.42 -28.23 10.29
C THR A 491 -28.72 -29.06 9.22
N LEU A 492 -28.14 -30.21 9.58
CA LEU A 492 -27.56 -31.14 8.61
C LEU A 492 -28.61 -31.61 7.60
N GLN A 493 -29.80 -32.01 8.06
CA GLN A 493 -30.88 -32.46 7.17
C GLN A 493 -31.34 -31.35 6.23
N SER A 494 -31.52 -30.13 6.75
CA SER A 494 -31.95 -28.96 5.97
C SER A 494 -30.92 -28.54 4.92
N LEU A 495 -29.63 -28.47 5.27
CA LEU A 495 -28.58 -28.12 4.31
C LEU A 495 -28.35 -29.22 3.27
N VAL A 496 -28.48 -30.50 3.62
CA VAL A 496 -28.42 -31.59 2.63
C VAL A 496 -29.59 -31.48 1.65
N ALA A 497 -30.81 -31.20 2.11
CA ALA A 497 -31.96 -30.96 1.23
C ALA A 497 -31.71 -29.74 0.31
N LEU A 498 -31.30 -28.60 0.88
CA LEU A 498 -30.98 -27.37 0.14
C LEU A 498 -29.88 -27.60 -0.92
N SER A 499 -28.89 -28.46 -0.64
CA SER A 499 -27.84 -28.80 -1.60
C SER A 499 -28.31 -29.60 -2.82
N THR A 500 -29.50 -30.22 -2.73
CA THR A 500 -30.13 -31.02 -3.80
C THR A 500 -31.26 -30.31 -4.54
N GLU A 501 -31.79 -29.22 -3.99
CA GLU A 501 -32.67 -28.30 -4.73
C GLU A 501 -31.86 -27.60 -5.85
N PRO A 502 -32.46 -27.29 -7.00
CA PRO A 502 -31.84 -26.38 -7.95
C PRO A 502 -31.76 -25.00 -7.30
N ILE A 503 -30.55 -24.54 -6.98
CA ILE A 503 -30.34 -23.17 -6.46
C ILE A 503 -30.89 -22.20 -7.50
N ASP A 504 -32.00 -21.56 -7.16
CA ASP A 504 -32.64 -20.58 -8.03
C ASP A 504 -31.64 -19.45 -8.26
N ALA A 505 -31.36 -19.13 -9.52
CA ALA A 505 -30.32 -18.18 -9.86
C ALA A 505 -30.75 -16.81 -9.34
N GLY A 506 -30.15 -16.40 -8.22
CA GLY A 506 -30.57 -15.22 -7.47
C GLY A 506 -30.72 -13.99 -8.35
N ASN A 507 -31.57 -13.05 -7.93
CA ASN A 507 -31.93 -11.87 -8.72
C ASN A 507 -30.80 -10.82 -8.78
N ASP A 508 -29.57 -11.26 -9.09
CA ASP A 508 -28.33 -10.51 -9.24
C ASP A 508 -28.48 -9.30 -10.17
N ALA A 509 -29.39 -9.36 -11.16
CA ALA A 509 -29.76 -8.22 -12.00
C ALA A 509 -30.55 -7.16 -11.23
N GLY A 510 -31.66 -7.54 -10.58
CA GLY A 510 -32.44 -6.63 -9.73
C GLY A 510 -31.66 -6.10 -8.52
N ASP A 511 -30.71 -6.88 -8.01
CA ASP A 511 -29.81 -6.48 -6.93
C ASP A 511 -28.73 -5.51 -7.40
N ALA A 512 -28.18 -5.70 -8.61
CA ALA A 512 -27.30 -4.72 -9.23
C ALA A 512 -28.02 -3.41 -9.53
N ASP A 513 -29.24 -3.44 -10.07
CA ASP A 513 -30.08 -2.27 -10.33
C ASP A 513 -30.46 -1.54 -9.03
N PHE A 514 -30.83 -2.29 -7.97
CA PHE A 514 -31.11 -1.75 -6.65
C PHE A 514 -29.91 -0.99 -6.08
N LEU A 515 -28.72 -1.62 -6.07
CA LEU A 515 -27.48 -0.97 -5.63
C LEU A 515 -27.19 0.28 -6.46
N ASP A 516 -27.19 0.15 -7.79
CA ASP A 516 -26.91 1.26 -8.71
C ASP A 516 -27.88 2.43 -8.50
N SER A 517 -29.15 2.19 -8.17
CA SER A 517 -30.16 3.26 -7.90
C SER A 517 -29.86 4.09 -6.64
N ILE A 518 -29.13 3.52 -5.68
CA ILE A 518 -28.70 4.18 -4.44
C ILE A 518 -27.36 4.89 -4.70
N LEU A 519 -26.42 4.17 -5.32
CA LEU A 519 -25.08 4.64 -5.63
C LEU A 519 -25.08 5.84 -6.60
N ARG A 520 -26.00 5.87 -7.58
CA ARG A 520 -26.23 7.04 -8.47
C ARG A 520 -26.64 8.32 -7.75
N ARG A 521 -27.17 8.20 -6.52
CA ARG A 521 -27.61 9.33 -5.68
C ARG A 521 -26.60 9.67 -4.57
N GLY A 522 -25.49 8.95 -4.49
CA GLY A 522 -24.47 9.14 -3.46
C GLY A 522 -23.62 10.39 -3.69
N THR A 523 -23.33 11.11 -2.60
CA THR A 523 -22.33 12.20 -2.61
C THR A 523 -21.00 11.68 -2.10
N VAL A 524 -19.95 11.78 -2.92
CA VAL A 524 -18.59 11.35 -2.57
C VAL A 524 -17.71 12.55 -2.29
N ARG A 525 -17.15 12.63 -1.07
CA ARG A 525 -16.08 13.56 -0.70
C ARG A 525 -14.75 12.83 -0.74
N PHE A 526 -13.95 13.12 -1.76
CA PHE A 526 -12.57 12.67 -1.84
C PHE A 526 -11.66 13.44 -0.86
N PRO A 527 -10.49 12.88 -0.52
CA PRO A 527 -9.35 13.64 -0.02
C PRO A 527 -9.01 14.81 -0.93
N ASP A 528 -8.37 15.83 -0.37
CA ASP A 528 -7.80 16.95 -1.13
C ASP A 528 -6.35 16.65 -1.51
N GLU A 529 -5.98 16.96 -2.76
CA GLU A 529 -4.67 16.62 -3.32
C GLU A 529 -3.54 17.47 -2.73
N GLU A 530 -3.74 18.78 -2.60
CA GLU A 530 -2.76 19.70 -2.03
C GLU A 530 -2.51 19.38 -0.54
N THR A 531 -3.58 19.09 0.20
CA THR A 531 -3.52 18.61 1.59
C THR A 531 -2.72 17.30 1.70
N TYR A 532 -3.06 16.27 0.92
CA TYR A 532 -2.34 14.98 1.00
C TYR A 532 -0.87 15.11 0.57
N GLN A 533 -0.58 15.90 -0.47
CA GLN A 533 0.80 16.15 -0.89
C GLN A 533 1.60 16.88 0.20
N SER A 534 1.00 17.86 0.91
CA SER A 534 1.65 18.50 2.06
C SER A 534 1.88 17.54 3.23
N GLN A 535 0.98 16.59 3.46
CA GLN A 535 1.16 15.54 4.47
C GLN A 535 2.30 14.55 4.11
N VAL A 536 2.48 14.22 2.82
CA VAL A 536 3.62 13.40 2.36
C VAL A 536 4.96 14.13 2.60
N GLU A 537 5.02 15.43 2.34
CA GLU A 537 6.23 16.23 2.60
C GLU A 537 6.50 16.37 4.10
N ALA A 538 5.47 16.59 4.94
CA ALA A 538 5.61 16.56 6.40
C ALA A 538 6.09 15.20 6.93
N CYS A 539 5.63 14.08 6.35
CA CYS A 539 6.20 12.77 6.66
C CYS A 539 7.69 12.69 6.31
N LYS A 540 8.12 13.24 5.17
CA LYS A 540 9.54 13.23 4.76
C LYS A 540 10.43 14.07 5.68
N ASP A 541 9.95 15.21 6.18
CA ASP A 541 10.69 16.03 7.16
C ASP A 541 11.05 15.22 8.42
N GLU A 542 10.14 14.39 8.94
CA GLU A 542 10.37 13.50 10.09
C GLU A 542 11.36 12.36 9.75
N LEU A 543 11.30 11.79 8.54
CA LEU A 543 12.28 10.80 8.08
C LEU A 543 13.69 11.40 7.97
N GLU A 544 13.81 12.63 7.45
CA GLU A 544 15.09 13.35 7.37
C GLU A 544 15.59 13.82 8.75
N ALA A 545 14.70 14.01 9.72
CA ALA A 545 15.07 14.25 11.11
C ALA A 545 15.66 13.01 11.80
N GLY A 546 15.35 11.80 11.33
CA GLY A 546 15.72 10.54 11.99
C GLY A 546 14.68 10.08 13.02
N GLU A 547 13.45 10.57 12.91
CA GLU A 547 12.36 10.28 13.82
C GLU A 547 11.60 8.99 13.44
N SER A 548 11.65 8.60 12.16
CA SER A 548 11.17 7.32 11.64
C SER A 548 11.94 6.89 10.39
N TYR A 549 11.80 5.63 9.99
CA TYR A 549 12.38 5.03 8.80
C TYR A 549 11.37 4.94 7.63
N GLU A 550 10.09 4.75 7.94
CA GLU A 550 8.93 4.69 7.04
C GLU A 550 7.70 5.23 7.78
N LEU A 551 6.83 6.01 7.13
CA LEU A 551 5.53 6.43 7.68
C LEU A 551 4.40 6.02 6.73
N CYS A 552 3.48 5.16 7.20
CA CYS A 552 2.36 4.72 6.38
C CYS A 552 1.20 5.74 6.43
N LEU A 553 1.30 6.80 5.63
CA LEU A 553 0.33 7.89 5.55
C LEU A 553 -0.97 7.45 4.86
N THR A 554 -2.11 7.80 5.45
CA THR A 554 -3.45 7.44 4.97
C THR A 554 -4.43 8.61 5.02
N CYS A 555 -5.40 8.59 4.11
CA CYS A 555 -6.51 9.53 4.04
C CYS A 555 -7.84 8.78 3.92
N GLU A 556 -8.96 9.49 4.06
CA GLU A 556 -10.31 8.93 4.02
C GLU A 556 -11.15 9.56 2.90
N THR A 557 -11.86 8.71 2.15
CA THR A 557 -13.00 9.11 1.31
C THR A 557 -14.28 8.85 2.07
N SER A 558 -15.13 9.87 2.19
CA SER A 558 -16.45 9.76 2.84
C SER A 558 -17.54 9.78 1.77
N ILE A 559 -18.53 8.90 1.91
CA ILE A 559 -19.55 8.63 0.90
C ILE A 559 -20.92 8.63 1.59
N THR A 560 -21.69 9.70 1.41
CA THR A 560 -23.06 9.80 1.92
C THR A 560 -24.01 9.22 0.89
N LEU A 561 -24.73 8.15 1.27
CA LEU A 561 -25.71 7.46 0.43
C LEU A 561 -27.12 7.65 1.01
N PRO A 562 -28.16 7.87 0.19
CA PRO A 562 -29.52 7.87 0.71
C PRO A 562 -29.93 6.46 1.13
N SER A 563 -30.53 6.33 2.31
CA SER A 563 -31.07 5.05 2.77
C SER A 563 -32.20 4.57 1.82
N PRO A 564 -32.29 3.26 1.54
CA PRO A 564 -33.45 2.69 0.86
C PRO A 564 -34.79 3.06 1.52
N ASP A 565 -35.81 3.33 0.70
CA ASP A 565 -37.14 3.70 1.18
C ASP A 565 -37.81 2.55 1.97
N THR A 566 -37.59 1.31 1.52
CA THR A 566 -38.10 0.10 2.17
C THR A 566 -37.19 -0.37 3.29
N ASP A 567 -37.78 -0.82 4.39
CA ASP A 567 -37.06 -1.30 5.58
C ASP A 567 -36.23 -2.56 5.31
N SER A 568 -36.78 -3.49 4.52
CA SER A 568 -36.05 -4.63 3.98
C SER A 568 -34.94 -4.23 3.01
N GLY A 569 -35.07 -3.07 2.35
CA GLY A 569 -34.00 -2.49 1.53
C GLY A 569 -32.83 -2.04 2.40
N ARG A 570 -33.08 -1.25 3.46
CA ARG A 570 -32.05 -0.74 4.37
C ARG A 570 -31.26 -1.88 5.02
N ARG A 571 -31.98 -2.86 5.56
CA ARG A 571 -31.38 -4.03 6.23
C ARG A 571 -30.58 -4.96 5.32
N ASN A 572 -30.83 -4.97 4.01
CA ASN A 572 -30.06 -5.79 3.05
C ASN A 572 -28.99 -5.01 2.27
N PHE A 573 -29.00 -3.67 2.28
CA PHE A 573 -28.06 -2.87 1.49
C PHE A 573 -26.57 -3.14 1.80
N PRO A 574 -26.12 -3.22 3.08
CA PRO A 574 -24.74 -3.57 3.40
C PRO A 574 -24.30 -4.94 2.86
N TRP A 575 -25.19 -5.92 2.91
CA TRP A 575 -24.92 -7.28 2.44
C TRP A 575 -24.75 -7.35 0.92
N LYS A 576 -25.66 -6.70 0.17
CA LYS A 576 -25.55 -6.61 -1.29
C LYS A 576 -24.29 -5.87 -1.73
N LEU A 577 -23.87 -4.84 -0.98
CA LEU A 577 -22.60 -4.16 -1.21
C LEU A 577 -21.39 -5.09 -1.01
N TYR A 578 -21.40 -5.96 0.02
CA TYR A 578 -20.35 -6.98 0.20
C TYR A 578 -20.30 -7.97 -0.96
N ARG A 579 -21.44 -8.56 -1.35
CA ARG A 579 -21.50 -9.50 -2.49
C ARG A 579 -20.95 -8.85 -3.77
N ARG A 580 -21.23 -7.56 -4.01
CA ARG A 580 -20.66 -6.79 -5.13
C ARG A 580 -19.14 -6.61 -5.01
N LEU A 581 -18.61 -6.16 -3.87
CA LEU A 581 -17.16 -5.97 -3.67
C LEU A 581 -16.39 -7.28 -3.85
N ARG A 582 -16.89 -8.39 -3.27
CA ARG A 582 -16.25 -9.72 -3.36
C ARG A 582 -16.19 -10.22 -4.80
N LYS A 583 -17.24 -9.98 -5.60
CA LYS A 583 -17.34 -10.34 -7.02
C LYS A 583 -16.36 -9.56 -7.91
N TYR A 584 -16.11 -8.29 -7.61
CA TYR A 584 -15.19 -7.45 -8.40
C TYR A 584 -13.73 -7.49 -7.94
N ASN A 585 -13.46 -7.46 -6.63
CA ASN A 585 -12.13 -7.54 -6.02
C ASN A 585 -12.05 -8.78 -5.08
N PRO A 586 -11.97 -10.02 -5.61
CA PRO A 586 -11.74 -11.20 -4.78
C PRO A 586 -10.31 -11.19 -4.20
N ALA A 587 -10.18 -11.48 -2.91
CA ALA A 587 -8.92 -11.49 -2.17
C ALA A 587 -8.81 -12.72 -1.25
N ALA A 588 -7.62 -12.95 -0.68
CA ALA A 588 -7.37 -14.06 0.24
C ALA A 588 -8.14 -13.92 1.56
N PHE A 589 -8.41 -12.69 2.01
CA PHE A 589 -9.32 -12.43 3.12
C PHE A 589 -10.50 -11.60 2.62
N SER A 590 -11.69 -11.93 3.11
CA SER A 590 -12.86 -11.08 2.91
C SER A 590 -13.72 -11.17 4.16
N ALA A 591 -14.40 -10.08 4.48
CA ALA A 591 -15.18 -10.01 5.69
C ALA A 591 -16.43 -9.15 5.52
N TYR A 592 -17.53 -9.68 6.04
CA TYR A 592 -18.76 -8.94 6.27
C TYR A 592 -19.06 -9.00 7.76
N ALA A 593 -19.30 -7.84 8.37
CA ALA A 593 -19.83 -7.76 9.73
C ALA A 593 -21.02 -6.81 9.77
N ARG A 594 -22.01 -7.19 10.56
CA ARG A 594 -23.07 -6.33 11.08
C ARG A 594 -23.11 -6.54 12.59
N LEU A 595 -22.69 -5.53 13.33
CA LEU A 595 -22.41 -5.56 14.76
C LEU A 595 -23.03 -4.31 15.38
N GLY A 596 -24.27 -4.44 15.87
CA GLY A 596 -25.09 -3.28 16.22
C GLY A 596 -25.24 -2.35 15.02
N ASP A 597 -24.93 -1.08 15.21
CA ASP A 597 -24.94 -0.09 14.12
C ASP A 597 -23.65 0.00 13.30
N VAL A 598 -22.62 -0.78 13.62
CA VAL A 598 -21.44 -0.93 12.76
C VAL A 598 -21.72 -1.94 11.64
N LYS A 599 -21.50 -1.53 10.39
CA LYS A 599 -21.53 -2.39 9.21
C LYS A 599 -20.18 -2.32 8.48
N ILE A 600 -19.54 -3.46 8.24
CA ILE A 600 -18.21 -3.58 7.62
C ILE A 600 -18.30 -4.44 6.36
N VAL A 601 -17.66 -3.96 5.28
CA VAL A 601 -17.56 -4.63 3.99
C VAL A 601 -16.10 -4.60 3.55
N SER A 602 -15.41 -5.74 3.62
CA SER A 602 -13.96 -5.86 3.39
C SER A 602 -13.59 -6.95 2.39
N SER A 603 -12.59 -6.67 1.54
CA SER A 603 -11.90 -7.67 0.72
C SER A 603 -10.39 -7.42 0.71
N SER A 604 -9.78 -7.72 1.86
CA SER A 604 -8.37 -7.49 2.16
C SER A 604 -7.46 -8.57 1.58
N PRO A 605 -6.33 -8.23 0.96
CA PRO A 605 -5.34 -9.22 0.61
C PRO A 605 -4.55 -9.74 1.83
N GLU A 606 -4.56 -9.03 2.96
CA GLU A 606 -3.47 -9.11 3.96
C GLU A 606 -3.82 -9.87 5.24
N CYS A 607 -3.06 -10.94 5.48
CA CYS A 607 -3.00 -11.62 6.77
C CYS A 607 -2.23 -10.77 7.78
N PHE A 608 -2.92 -10.27 8.82
CA PHE A 608 -2.25 -9.65 9.94
C PHE A 608 -1.55 -10.72 10.80
N LEU A 609 -2.34 -11.62 11.39
CA LEU A 609 -1.87 -12.61 12.36
C LEU A 609 -2.81 -13.83 12.38
N ASN A 610 -2.25 -15.03 12.23
CA ASN A 610 -2.96 -16.28 12.56
C ASN A 610 -2.19 -17.03 13.65
N TRP A 611 -2.90 -17.86 14.42
CA TRP A 611 -2.26 -18.86 15.28
C TRP A 611 -3.06 -20.16 15.34
N ASP A 612 -2.32 -21.26 15.48
CA ASP A 612 -2.93 -22.57 15.73
C ASP A 612 -3.20 -22.80 17.22
N ARG A 613 -3.95 -23.86 17.53
CA ARG A 613 -4.31 -24.24 18.91
C ARG A 613 -3.14 -24.82 19.73
N THR A 614 -1.94 -24.92 19.16
CA THR A 614 -0.82 -25.68 19.72
C THR A 614 0.33 -24.80 20.20
N SER A 615 0.89 -23.97 19.32
CA SER A 615 2.09 -23.15 19.59
C SER A 615 2.52 -22.22 18.44
N THR A 616 1.98 -22.37 17.23
CA THR A 616 2.46 -21.60 16.06
C THR A 616 1.72 -20.28 15.88
N LEU A 617 2.48 -19.19 15.71
CA LEU A 617 2.05 -17.87 15.24
C LEU A 617 2.57 -17.66 13.82
N GLU A 618 1.80 -17.04 12.92
CA GLU A 618 2.27 -16.62 11.60
C GLU A 618 1.75 -15.24 11.19
N MET A 619 2.61 -14.45 10.54
CA MET A 619 2.30 -13.14 9.98
C MET A 619 2.86 -13.06 8.55
N LYS A 620 2.10 -12.49 7.61
CA LYS A 620 2.44 -12.45 6.18
C LYS A 620 2.30 -11.02 5.61
N PRO A 621 3.17 -10.09 6.02
CA PRO A 621 3.19 -8.72 5.50
C PRO A 621 3.44 -8.69 3.98
N MET A 622 2.88 -7.66 3.34
CA MET A 622 3.06 -7.44 1.91
C MET A 622 3.28 -5.95 1.62
N LYS A 623 4.33 -5.66 0.86
CA LYS A 623 4.68 -4.32 0.35
C LYS A 623 5.10 -4.50 -1.12
N GLY A 624 4.66 -3.60 -1.99
CA GLY A 624 4.83 -3.71 -3.44
C GLY A 624 3.81 -4.63 -4.12
N THR A 625 3.16 -4.13 -5.17
CA THR A 625 2.17 -4.88 -5.97
C THR A 625 2.18 -4.43 -7.43
N VAL A 626 2.31 -5.37 -8.36
CA VAL A 626 2.32 -5.12 -9.81
C VAL A 626 1.07 -5.75 -10.44
N ARG A 627 0.29 -4.94 -11.17
CA ARG A 627 -0.88 -5.42 -11.93
C ARG A 627 -0.41 -6.29 -13.10
N LYS A 628 -1.10 -7.42 -13.34
CA LYS A 628 -0.85 -8.22 -14.54
C LYS A 628 -1.45 -7.56 -15.79
N SER A 629 -0.70 -7.65 -16.89
CA SER A 629 -1.06 -7.27 -18.25
C SER A 629 -0.57 -8.37 -19.21
N SER A 630 -0.90 -8.27 -20.49
CA SER A 630 -0.45 -9.24 -21.51
C SER A 630 1.07 -9.29 -21.71
N ASP A 631 1.80 -8.26 -21.26
CA ASP A 631 3.25 -8.17 -21.33
C ASP A 631 3.96 -8.38 -19.98
N MET A 632 3.24 -8.36 -18.85
CA MET A 632 3.82 -8.46 -17.50
C MET A 632 3.98 -9.92 -17.06
N THR A 633 5.22 -10.42 -17.09
CA THR A 633 5.57 -11.75 -16.57
C THR A 633 6.03 -11.68 -15.11
N LEU A 634 6.14 -12.84 -14.45
CA LEU A 634 6.67 -12.95 -13.09
C LEU A 634 8.11 -12.44 -12.98
N GLU A 635 8.90 -12.54 -14.04
CA GLU A 635 10.28 -12.04 -14.12
C GLU A 635 10.31 -10.51 -14.13
N LYS A 636 9.47 -9.86 -14.96
CA LYS A 636 9.31 -8.39 -14.95
C LYS A 636 8.77 -7.89 -13.61
N ALA A 637 7.81 -8.60 -13.01
CA ALA A 637 7.31 -8.27 -11.68
C ALA A 637 8.42 -8.36 -10.62
N LYS A 638 9.31 -9.35 -10.71
CA LYS A 638 10.50 -9.48 -9.85
C LYS A 638 11.57 -8.42 -10.11
N GLU A 639 11.65 -7.88 -11.32
CA GLU A 639 12.52 -6.73 -11.65
C GLU A 639 11.98 -5.43 -11.02
N ILE A 640 10.68 -5.15 -11.18
CA ILE A 640 10.01 -3.96 -10.62
C ILE A 640 9.98 -3.99 -9.09
N LEU A 641 9.52 -5.11 -8.50
CA LEU A 641 9.47 -5.30 -7.06
C LEU A 641 10.86 -5.53 -6.44
N GLY A 642 11.87 -5.83 -7.26
CA GLY A 642 13.28 -5.86 -6.89
C GLY A 642 13.94 -4.48 -6.82
N SER A 643 13.18 -3.38 -6.93
CA SER A 643 13.71 -2.03 -6.79
C SER A 643 14.07 -1.66 -5.34
N ARG A 644 14.88 -0.61 -5.19
CA ARG A 644 15.43 -0.17 -3.88
C ARG A 644 14.35 0.33 -2.91
N LYS A 645 13.23 0.89 -3.40
CA LYS A 645 12.08 1.32 -2.57
C LYS A 645 11.36 0.09 -1.99
N GLU A 646 10.82 -0.74 -2.88
CA GLU A 646 9.99 -1.91 -2.56
C GLU A 646 10.69 -2.89 -1.62
N MET A 647 11.97 -3.19 -1.86
CA MET A 647 12.75 -4.07 -1.00
C MET A 647 13.04 -3.47 0.39
N ALA A 648 13.20 -2.16 0.50
CA ALA A 648 13.49 -1.49 1.77
C ALA A 648 12.25 -1.46 2.67
N GLU A 649 11.08 -1.12 2.12
CA GLU A 649 9.79 -1.10 2.82
C GLU A 649 9.40 -2.50 3.32
N ASN A 650 9.48 -3.50 2.44
CA ASN A 650 9.17 -4.87 2.83
C ASN A 650 10.17 -5.39 3.90
N LEU A 651 11.45 -5.00 3.84
CA LEU A 651 12.46 -5.34 4.85
C LEU A 651 12.21 -4.65 6.20
N MET A 652 11.84 -3.37 6.22
CA MET A 652 11.50 -2.64 7.46
C MET A 652 10.34 -3.32 8.20
N ILE A 653 9.28 -3.69 7.47
CA ILE A 653 8.14 -4.41 8.06
C ILE A 653 8.50 -5.85 8.44
N ALA A 654 9.39 -6.52 7.69
CA ALA A 654 9.88 -7.86 8.02
C ALA A 654 10.66 -7.89 9.35
N ASP A 655 11.58 -6.95 9.56
CA ASP A 655 12.34 -6.85 10.81
C ASP A 655 11.45 -6.39 11.98
N LEU A 656 10.46 -5.51 11.75
CA LEU A 656 9.48 -5.13 12.77
C LEU A 656 8.62 -6.32 13.24
N ILE A 657 8.11 -7.13 12.31
CA ILE A 657 7.29 -8.31 12.65
C ILE A 657 8.11 -9.40 13.35
N ARG A 658 9.42 -9.50 13.05
CA ARG A 658 10.32 -10.35 13.85
C ARG A 658 10.48 -9.82 15.27
N HIS A 659 10.61 -8.50 15.48
CA HIS A 659 10.67 -7.92 16.83
C HIS A 659 9.39 -8.23 17.61
N ASP A 660 8.22 -8.01 17.00
CA ASP A 660 6.91 -8.32 17.62
C ASP A 660 6.87 -9.80 18.06
N LEU A 661 7.21 -10.73 17.15
CA LEU A 661 7.17 -12.18 17.41
C LEU A 661 8.27 -12.65 18.38
N TYR A 662 9.49 -12.11 18.36
CA TYR A 662 10.52 -12.41 19.37
C TYR A 662 10.09 -11.90 20.76
N GLY A 663 9.37 -10.78 20.81
CA GLY A 663 8.70 -10.26 22.00
C GLY A 663 7.64 -11.22 22.58
N ILE A 664 7.22 -12.26 21.86
CA ILE A 664 6.24 -13.26 22.32
C ILE A 664 6.89 -14.64 22.49
N CYS A 665 7.58 -15.14 21.46
CA CYS A 665 8.16 -16.48 21.38
C CYS A 665 9.54 -16.62 22.03
N GLY A 666 10.31 -15.53 22.17
CA GLY A 666 11.67 -15.56 22.71
C GLY A 666 12.74 -16.10 21.74
N SER A 667 13.98 -16.15 22.21
CA SER A 667 15.18 -16.45 21.41
C SER A 667 15.20 -17.89 20.85
N GLY A 668 15.50 -18.01 19.55
CA GLY A 668 15.36 -19.25 18.79
C GLY A 668 13.92 -19.65 18.45
N GLY A 669 12.92 -18.85 18.83
CA GLY A 669 11.50 -19.12 18.61
C GLY A 669 10.90 -18.48 17.36
N VAL A 670 11.67 -17.86 16.47
CA VAL A 670 11.15 -17.15 15.28
C VAL A 670 11.94 -17.53 14.01
N SER A 671 11.23 -17.79 12.91
CA SER A 671 11.79 -18.05 11.59
C SER A 671 11.20 -17.12 10.52
N VAL A 672 11.98 -16.86 9.46
CA VAL A 672 11.49 -16.22 8.24
C VAL A 672 11.46 -17.27 7.15
N GLU A 673 10.26 -17.74 6.83
CA GLU A 673 10.01 -18.84 5.88
C GLU A 673 10.17 -18.37 4.43
N LYS A 674 9.77 -17.12 4.15
CA LYS A 674 9.89 -16.43 2.87
C LYS A 674 10.29 -14.97 3.12
N LEU A 675 11.22 -14.43 2.34
CA LEU A 675 11.75 -13.07 2.51
C LEU A 675 11.85 -12.38 1.15
N LEU A 676 11.07 -11.31 0.95
CA LEU A 676 10.98 -10.59 -0.33
C LEU A 676 10.59 -11.51 -1.52
N GLU A 677 9.71 -12.48 -1.29
CA GLU A 677 9.28 -13.42 -2.34
C GLU A 677 8.12 -12.84 -3.16
N VAL A 678 8.27 -12.78 -4.48
CA VAL A 678 7.18 -12.36 -5.37
C VAL A 678 6.32 -13.55 -5.76
N GLU A 679 5.09 -13.56 -5.25
CA GLU A 679 4.05 -14.57 -5.50
C GLU A 679 3.04 -14.12 -6.56
N ASP A 680 2.28 -15.08 -7.08
CA ASP A 680 1.20 -14.88 -8.05
C ASP A 680 -0.16 -14.89 -7.32
N HIS A 681 -0.86 -13.76 -7.35
CA HIS A 681 -2.20 -13.62 -6.77
C HIS A 681 -3.22 -13.26 -7.86
N GLY A 682 -3.34 -14.12 -8.88
CA GLY A 682 -4.45 -14.12 -9.85
C GLY A 682 -4.41 -12.96 -10.83
N ARG A 683 -4.78 -11.74 -10.41
CA ARG A 683 -4.73 -10.50 -11.20
C ARG A 683 -3.51 -9.61 -10.92
N VAL A 684 -2.75 -9.90 -9.87
CA VAL A 684 -1.52 -9.17 -9.51
C VAL A 684 -0.36 -10.13 -9.23
N TYR A 685 0.86 -9.60 -9.29
CA TYR A 685 2.03 -10.14 -8.61
C TYR A 685 2.29 -9.28 -7.38
N GLN A 686 2.67 -9.89 -6.26
CA GLN A 686 2.83 -9.19 -4.98
C GLN A 686 4.08 -9.68 -4.26
N MET A 687 4.85 -8.78 -3.65
CA MET A 687 5.99 -9.19 -2.83
C MET A 687 5.52 -9.41 -1.39
N ILE A 688 5.78 -10.62 -0.90
CA ILE A 688 5.45 -11.03 0.46
C ILE A 688 6.71 -11.31 1.27
N THR A 689 6.58 -11.20 2.59
CA THR A 689 7.45 -11.87 3.55
C THR A 689 6.57 -12.72 4.46
N HIS A 690 7.06 -13.87 4.93
CA HIS A 690 6.33 -14.79 5.79
C HIS A 690 7.18 -15.11 7.01
N VAL A 691 6.75 -14.64 8.17
CA VAL A 691 7.43 -14.83 9.46
C VAL A 691 6.57 -15.75 10.33
N LYS A 692 7.21 -16.69 11.02
CA LYS A 692 6.57 -17.58 11.99
C LYS A 692 7.21 -17.45 13.36
N GLY A 693 6.39 -17.58 14.40
CA GLY A 693 6.82 -17.74 15.78
C GLY A 693 6.36 -19.08 16.35
N GLN A 694 7.19 -19.74 17.14
CA GLN A 694 6.83 -20.92 17.92
C GLN A 694 6.89 -20.58 19.41
N VAL A 695 5.74 -20.63 20.09
CA VAL A 695 5.64 -20.42 21.53
C VAL A 695 6.14 -21.66 22.27
N ASP A 696 7.17 -21.50 23.12
CA ASP A 696 7.54 -22.48 24.14
C ASP A 696 7.17 -21.94 25.54
N PRO A 697 6.07 -22.41 26.17
CA PRO A 697 5.69 -21.99 27.52
C PRO A 697 6.72 -22.30 28.62
N LYS A 698 7.77 -23.10 28.32
CA LYS A 698 8.90 -23.36 29.24
C LYS A 698 10.03 -22.34 29.08
N ARG A 699 10.04 -21.58 27.98
CA ARG A 699 11.03 -20.54 27.66
C ARG A 699 10.33 -19.23 27.22
N PRO A 700 9.43 -18.66 28.04
CA PRO A 700 8.75 -17.41 27.71
C PRO A 700 9.75 -16.28 27.42
N SER A 701 9.42 -15.42 26.45
CA SER A 701 10.16 -14.19 26.16
C SER A 701 10.25 -13.28 27.40
N LEU A 702 11.21 -12.33 27.38
CA LEU A 702 11.34 -11.35 28.46
C LEU A 702 10.04 -10.53 28.67
N ALA A 703 9.27 -10.25 27.62
CA ALA A 703 8.04 -9.47 27.73
C ALA A 703 6.82 -10.29 28.20
N VAL A 704 6.83 -11.63 28.07
CA VAL A 704 5.70 -12.48 28.51
C VAL A 704 5.96 -13.24 29.82
N ARG A 705 7.22 -13.42 30.22
CA ARG A 705 7.63 -14.26 31.38
C ARG A 705 6.89 -13.93 32.68
N ASP A 706 6.67 -12.64 32.94
CA ASP A 706 6.14 -12.18 34.23
C ASP A 706 4.61 -12.03 34.23
N MET A 707 3.91 -12.55 33.22
CA MET A 707 2.43 -12.62 33.13
C MET A 707 1.90 -13.96 33.70
N PRO A 708 1.27 -14.00 34.89
CA PRO A 708 0.84 -15.25 35.52
C PRO A 708 -0.20 -16.04 34.71
N GLN A 709 -1.01 -15.36 33.89
CA GLN A 709 -2.06 -15.94 33.07
C GLN A 709 -1.52 -16.86 31.95
N LEU A 710 -0.23 -16.75 31.60
CA LEU A 710 0.42 -17.51 30.53
C LEU A 710 1.08 -18.81 30.99
N GLN A 711 0.86 -19.23 32.24
CA GLN A 711 1.39 -20.50 32.77
C GLN A 711 0.67 -21.74 32.21
N SER A 712 -0.47 -21.59 31.53
CA SER A 712 -1.12 -22.69 30.80
C SER A 712 -0.41 -22.96 29.47
N SER A 713 -0.38 -24.22 29.04
CA SER A 713 0.18 -24.61 27.72
C SER A 713 -0.83 -24.43 26.56
N ASN A 714 -1.71 -23.43 26.64
CA ASN A 714 -2.78 -23.19 25.66
C ASN A 714 -2.55 -21.87 24.91
N MET A 715 -2.79 -21.87 23.60
CA MET A 715 -2.63 -20.69 22.75
C MET A 715 -3.70 -19.60 22.96
N SER A 716 -4.80 -19.85 23.68
CA SER A 716 -5.80 -18.79 23.94
C SER A 716 -5.21 -17.58 24.68
N GLY A 717 -4.29 -17.80 25.63
CA GLY A 717 -3.58 -16.73 26.33
C GLY A 717 -2.51 -16.07 25.47
N TYR A 718 -1.63 -16.86 24.88
CA TYR A 718 -0.49 -16.36 24.07
C TYR A 718 -0.95 -15.65 22.80
N GLY A 719 -1.99 -16.15 22.11
CA GLY A 719 -2.60 -15.52 20.95
C GLY A 719 -3.25 -14.16 21.27
N LEU A 720 -3.90 -14.02 22.42
CA LEU A 720 -4.40 -12.71 22.89
C LEU A 720 -3.29 -11.74 23.30
N VAL A 721 -2.14 -12.23 23.76
CA VAL A 721 -0.97 -11.38 24.02
C VAL A 721 -0.25 -10.99 22.73
N ALA A 722 -0.22 -11.89 21.75
CA ALA A 722 0.27 -11.60 20.41
C ALA A 722 -0.61 -10.55 19.71
N LEU A 723 -1.94 -10.74 19.73
CA LEU A 723 -2.90 -9.78 19.19
C LEU A 723 -2.73 -8.40 19.85
N GLN A 724 -2.66 -8.30 21.19
CA GLN A 724 -2.45 -7.03 21.88
C GLN A 724 -1.15 -6.32 21.44
N ARG A 725 -0.04 -7.05 21.29
CA ARG A 725 1.30 -6.46 21.06
C ARG A 725 1.64 -6.22 19.60
N CYS A 726 1.12 -7.03 18.68
CA CYS A 726 1.33 -6.83 17.26
C CYS A 726 0.49 -5.66 16.70
N LEU A 727 -0.55 -5.20 17.41
CA LEU A 727 -1.39 -4.07 17.01
C LEU A 727 -0.71 -2.70 17.24
N PRO A 728 -0.98 -1.68 16.40
CA PRO A 728 -1.65 -1.77 15.11
C PRO A 728 -0.76 -2.49 14.06
N PRO A 729 -1.32 -3.03 12.97
CA PRO A 729 -0.57 -3.75 11.95
C PRO A 729 0.61 -2.95 11.40
N GLY A 730 1.83 -3.48 11.52
CA GLY A 730 3.06 -2.74 11.20
C GLY A 730 3.13 -2.19 9.76
N SER A 731 2.55 -2.91 8.80
CA SER A 731 2.38 -2.47 7.40
C SER A 731 1.56 -1.18 7.25
N MET A 732 0.70 -0.88 8.23
CA MET A 732 -0.14 0.32 8.34
C MET A 732 0.40 1.34 9.36
N THR A 733 1.58 1.13 9.95
CA THR A 733 2.24 2.12 10.83
C THR A 733 3.51 2.68 10.19
N GLY A 734 4.48 1.84 9.85
CA GLY A 734 5.87 2.26 9.72
C GLY A 734 6.71 1.92 10.97
N ALA A 735 7.99 2.26 10.93
CA ALA A 735 9.00 1.82 11.92
C ALA A 735 9.98 2.96 12.26
N PRO A 736 10.28 3.23 13.55
CA PRO A 736 9.79 2.53 14.75
C PRO A 736 8.29 2.76 15.00
N LYS A 737 7.56 1.67 15.33
CA LYS A 737 6.08 1.62 15.40
C LYS A 737 5.51 2.72 16.30
N GLU A 738 5.99 2.81 17.54
CA GLU A 738 5.46 3.75 18.55
C GLU A 738 5.63 5.21 18.11
N ARG A 739 6.84 5.57 17.66
CA ARG A 739 7.15 6.93 17.18
C ARG A 739 6.40 7.28 15.90
N SER A 740 6.32 6.34 14.95
CA SER A 740 5.61 6.50 13.68
C SER A 740 4.12 6.77 13.89
N CYS A 741 3.48 6.05 14.81
CA CYS A 741 2.08 6.26 15.17
C CYS A 741 1.80 7.64 15.77
N MET A 742 2.72 8.20 16.58
CA MET A 742 2.57 9.55 17.13
C MET A 742 2.61 10.61 16.02
N HIS A 743 3.57 10.51 15.11
CA HIS A 743 3.69 11.41 13.97
C HIS A 743 2.52 11.31 12.99
N LEU A 744 2.08 10.08 12.66
CA LEU A 744 0.90 9.86 11.83
C LEU A 744 -0.38 10.44 12.43
N SER A 745 -0.59 10.29 13.74
CA SER A 745 -1.76 10.90 14.41
C SER A 745 -1.77 12.42 14.29
N ALA A 746 -0.61 13.07 14.42
CA ALA A 746 -0.47 14.52 14.26
C ALA A 746 -0.60 14.98 12.79
N ILE A 747 0.00 14.25 11.84
CA ILE A 747 0.01 14.60 10.41
C ILE A 747 -1.35 14.33 9.75
N GLU A 748 -2.02 13.22 10.07
CA GLU A 748 -3.34 12.88 9.52
C GLU A 748 -4.47 13.73 10.12
N GLY A 749 -4.31 14.18 11.37
CA GLY A 749 -5.27 15.06 12.06
C GLY A 749 -6.65 14.42 12.34
N ARG A 750 -6.74 13.09 12.33
CA ARG A 750 -7.99 12.32 12.46
C ARG A 750 -7.75 10.92 13.02
N ASN A 751 -8.83 10.27 13.46
CA ASN A 751 -8.86 8.83 13.67
C ASN A 751 -9.03 8.06 12.34
N ARG A 752 -8.53 6.83 12.28
CA ARG A 752 -8.74 5.86 11.20
C ARG A 752 -9.88 4.88 11.51
N GLY A 753 -10.11 4.59 12.79
CA GLY A 753 -11.20 3.73 13.28
C GLY A 753 -11.03 2.29 12.80
N ILE A 754 -12.09 1.78 12.16
CA ILE A 754 -12.16 0.43 11.60
C ILE A 754 -11.12 0.25 10.46
N TYR A 755 -10.78 1.30 9.71
CA TYR A 755 -9.73 1.22 8.69
C TYR A 755 -8.33 1.15 9.33
N SER A 756 -7.43 0.33 8.77
CA SER A 756 -6.13 -0.02 9.39
C SER A 756 -6.21 -0.81 10.70
N GLY A 757 -7.41 -1.07 11.24
CA GLY A 757 -7.63 -2.07 12.28
C GLY A 757 -7.53 -3.51 11.75
N VAL A 758 -8.04 -4.47 12.51
CA VAL A 758 -8.06 -5.90 12.15
C VAL A 758 -9.41 -6.54 12.42
N MET A 759 -9.79 -7.53 11.60
CA MET A 759 -11.00 -8.32 11.78
C MET A 759 -10.70 -9.81 11.66
N GLY A 760 -11.41 -10.64 12.44
CA GLY A 760 -11.09 -12.04 12.59
C GLY A 760 -11.92 -12.77 13.65
N PHE A 761 -11.35 -13.82 14.24
CA PHE A 761 -11.96 -14.59 15.32
C PHE A 761 -10.97 -14.99 16.43
N LEU A 762 -11.53 -15.20 17.63
CA LEU A 762 -10.88 -15.82 18.78
C LEU A 762 -11.60 -17.14 19.06
N ASP A 763 -10.91 -18.27 18.84
CA ASP A 763 -11.47 -19.61 18.97
C ASP A 763 -11.31 -20.15 20.40
N LEU A 764 -12.37 -20.74 20.96
CA LEU A 764 -12.35 -21.31 22.32
C LEU A 764 -11.49 -22.57 22.45
N GLY A 765 -11.15 -23.23 21.33
CA GLY A 765 -10.10 -24.25 21.27
C GLY A 765 -8.67 -23.68 21.35
N GLY A 766 -8.51 -22.36 21.35
CA GLY A 766 -7.24 -21.64 21.51
C GLY A 766 -6.65 -21.04 20.24
N GLY A 767 -7.30 -21.18 19.08
CA GLY A 767 -6.82 -20.65 17.79
C GLY A 767 -7.24 -19.20 17.52
N GLY A 768 -6.79 -18.65 16.39
CA GLY A 768 -7.21 -17.33 15.92
C GLY A 768 -6.71 -17.00 14.52
N SER A 769 -7.41 -16.09 13.83
CA SER A 769 -7.03 -15.62 12.50
C SER A 769 -7.59 -14.22 12.27
N PHE A 770 -6.74 -13.29 11.84
CA PHE A 770 -7.05 -11.89 11.66
C PHE A 770 -6.44 -11.34 10.36
N SER A 771 -7.22 -10.56 9.61
CA SER A 771 -6.78 -9.79 8.44
C SER A 771 -6.71 -8.30 8.75
N VAL A 772 -5.79 -7.58 8.11
CA VAL A 772 -5.74 -6.10 8.16
C VAL A 772 -6.97 -5.54 7.43
N LEU A 773 -7.66 -4.56 8.02
CA LEU A 773 -8.81 -3.89 7.43
C LEU A 773 -8.40 -2.80 6.42
N ILE A 774 -7.85 -3.26 5.30
CA ILE A 774 -7.62 -2.51 4.07
C ILE A 774 -8.52 -3.02 2.93
N ARG A 775 -8.75 -2.18 1.91
CA ARG A 775 -9.79 -2.40 0.87
C ARG A 775 -11.16 -2.67 1.52
N THR A 776 -11.47 -1.85 2.52
CA THR A 776 -12.66 -1.94 3.38
C THR A 776 -13.49 -0.66 3.24
N ALA A 777 -14.80 -0.82 3.17
CA ALA A 777 -15.78 0.22 3.43
C ALA A 777 -16.52 -0.10 4.75
N PHE A 778 -16.77 0.91 5.59
CA PHE A 778 -17.55 0.75 6.80
C PHE A 778 -18.53 1.91 7.03
N THR A 779 -19.55 1.70 7.84
CA THR A 779 -20.45 2.77 8.33
C THR A 779 -20.92 2.46 9.74
N CYS A 780 -21.16 3.53 10.52
CA CYS A 780 -21.80 3.50 11.83
C CYS A 780 -23.24 4.06 11.78
N SER A 781 -23.72 4.47 10.59
CA SER A 781 -25.03 5.09 10.43
C SER A 781 -26.17 4.12 10.76
N ALA A 782 -27.04 4.51 11.69
CA ALA A 782 -28.13 3.67 12.13
C ALA A 782 -29.12 3.34 10.99
N ASP A 783 -29.70 2.14 11.01
CA ASP A 783 -30.63 1.67 9.97
C ASP A 783 -31.93 2.50 9.86
N THR A 784 -32.17 3.39 10.81
CA THR A 784 -33.28 4.36 10.84
C THR A 784 -32.93 5.73 10.25
N GLN A 785 -31.65 6.03 9.99
CA GLN A 785 -31.21 7.29 9.42
C GLN A 785 -31.63 7.40 7.94
N ALA A 786 -31.96 8.62 7.51
CA ALA A 786 -32.38 8.90 6.12
C ALA A 786 -31.22 8.79 5.11
N GLU A 787 -29.98 8.94 5.58
CA GLU A 787 -28.74 8.78 4.81
C GLU A 787 -27.77 7.92 5.63
N GLN A 788 -26.88 7.19 4.94
CA GLN A 788 -25.79 6.42 5.54
C GLN A 788 -24.44 7.00 5.11
N ARG A 789 -23.58 7.30 6.08
CA ARG A 789 -22.23 7.80 5.86
C ARG A 789 -21.23 6.64 5.84
N TRP A 790 -20.77 6.26 4.66
CA TRP A 790 -19.76 5.22 4.47
C TRP A 790 -18.36 5.84 4.40
N ARG A 791 -17.38 5.18 5.03
CA ARG A 791 -15.98 5.62 5.17
C ARG A 791 -15.06 4.59 4.49
N ILE A 792 -14.13 5.05 3.66
CA ILE A 792 -13.14 4.21 2.95
C ILE A 792 -11.77 4.86 3.10
N GLY A 793 -10.84 4.18 3.79
CA GLY A 793 -9.45 4.60 3.89
C GLY A 793 -8.57 4.10 2.74
N ALA A 794 -7.57 4.90 2.37
CA ALA A 794 -6.49 4.53 1.47
C ALA A 794 -5.21 5.30 1.81
N GLY A 795 -4.04 4.73 1.50
CA GLY A 795 -2.75 5.34 1.83
C GLY A 795 -1.54 4.56 1.30
N GLY A 796 -0.35 5.12 1.49
CA GLY A 796 0.93 4.63 0.96
C GLY A 796 2.02 4.54 2.03
N ALA A 797 3.16 3.93 1.68
CA ALA A 797 4.35 3.96 2.50
C ALA A 797 5.19 5.17 2.07
N VAL A 798 5.21 6.22 2.89
CA VAL A 798 6.12 7.35 2.66
C VAL A 798 7.50 6.92 3.14
N THR A 799 8.44 6.83 2.20
CA THR A 799 9.88 6.68 2.45
C THR A 799 10.64 7.88 1.87
N THR A 800 11.94 7.97 2.14
CA THR A 800 12.81 9.01 1.55
C THR A 800 13.04 8.84 0.04
N LEU A 801 12.46 7.79 -0.57
CA LEU A 801 12.42 7.56 -2.01
C LEU A 801 11.03 7.86 -2.61
N SER A 802 10.05 8.25 -1.80
CA SER A 802 8.70 8.62 -2.23
C SER A 802 8.64 10.01 -2.86
N THR A 803 7.61 10.24 -3.68
CA THR A 803 7.27 11.58 -4.21
C THR A 803 5.79 11.85 -3.95
N ALA A 804 5.44 13.08 -3.61
CA ALA A 804 4.06 13.43 -3.23
C ALA A 804 3.01 13.03 -4.29
N GLN A 805 3.31 13.24 -5.58
CA GLN A 805 2.44 12.79 -6.68
C GLN A 805 2.35 11.26 -6.78
N GLY A 806 3.46 10.54 -6.61
CA GLY A 806 3.48 9.08 -6.69
C GLY A 806 2.66 8.41 -5.57
N GLU A 807 2.78 8.91 -4.34
CA GLU A 807 1.99 8.41 -3.21
C GLU A 807 0.50 8.77 -3.34
N TRP A 808 0.17 9.92 -3.95
CA TRP A 808 -1.21 10.29 -4.30
C TRP A 808 -1.80 9.37 -5.37
N ASP A 809 -1.07 9.11 -6.45
CA ASP A 809 -1.49 8.22 -7.53
C ASP A 809 -1.66 6.77 -7.03
N GLU A 810 -0.79 6.31 -6.13
CA GLU A 810 -0.90 5.02 -5.45
C GLU A 810 -2.11 4.97 -4.51
N MET A 811 -2.31 5.99 -3.67
CA MET A 811 -3.48 6.11 -2.79
C MET A 811 -4.77 6.07 -3.61
N LEU A 812 -4.89 6.88 -4.66
CA LEU A 812 -6.05 6.88 -5.55
C LEU A 812 -6.24 5.51 -6.23
N THR A 813 -5.16 4.81 -6.57
CA THR A 813 -5.22 3.46 -7.15
C THR A 813 -5.76 2.44 -6.15
N LYS A 814 -5.33 2.49 -4.89
CA LYS A 814 -5.87 1.64 -3.80
C LYS A 814 -7.34 1.97 -3.53
N LEU A 815 -7.69 3.25 -3.38
CA LEU A 815 -9.05 3.74 -3.20
C LEU A 815 -10.01 3.33 -4.33
N LYS A 816 -9.53 3.33 -5.58
CA LYS A 816 -10.29 2.89 -6.76
C LYS A 816 -10.72 1.42 -6.67
N THR A 817 -9.99 0.55 -5.96
CA THR A 817 -10.37 -0.87 -5.80
C THR A 817 -11.66 -1.12 -5.01
N VAL A 818 -12.15 -0.11 -4.26
CA VAL A 818 -13.44 -0.15 -3.56
C VAL A 818 -14.42 0.89 -4.13
N SER A 819 -13.93 2.10 -4.47
CA SER A 819 -14.78 3.22 -4.91
C SER A 819 -15.18 3.22 -6.39
N ILE A 820 -14.70 2.28 -7.22
CA ILE A 820 -15.21 2.10 -8.60
C ILE A 820 -16.52 1.30 -8.59
N ASP A 821 -16.64 0.30 -7.71
CA ASP A 821 -17.88 -0.49 -7.57
C ASP A 821 -19.04 0.39 -7.13
N LEU A 822 -18.76 1.41 -6.31
CA LEU A 822 -19.68 2.44 -5.87
C LEU A 822 -20.01 3.50 -6.94
N ARG A 823 -19.30 3.54 -8.08
CA ARG A 823 -19.44 4.60 -9.11
C ARG A 823 -20.02 4.15 -10.45
N ARG A 824 -19.97 2.86 -10.80
CA ARG A 824 -20.40 2.40 -12.15
C ARG A 824 -21.87 2.70 -12.51
N GLY A 825 -22.74 2.93 -11.53
CA GLY A 825 -24.09 3.43 -11.81
C GLY A 825 -24.14 4.86 -12.34
N ALA A 826 -23.33 5.78 -11.82
CA ALA A 826 -23.40 7.20 -12.19
C ALA A 826 -23.02 7.46 -13.66
N SER A 827 -22.01 6.75 -14.16
CA SER A 827 -21.35 7.06 -15.44
C SER A 827 -22.18 6.80 -16.71
N MET A 828 -23.35 6.14 -16.63
CA MET A 828 -24.19 5.89 -17.82
C MET A 828 -25.14 7.04 -18.17
N ALA A 829 -25.26 8.07 -17.32
CA ALA A 829 -26.15 9.21 -17.56
C ALA A 829 -25.44 10.44 -18.18
N THR A 830 -24.12 10.58 -17.98
CA THR A 830 -23.32 11.71 -18.46
C THR A 830 -22.09 11.19 -19.20
N GLY A 831 -21.99 11.48 -20.51
CA GLY A 831 -20.90 11.02 -21.39
C GLY A 831 -19.59 11.78 -21.22
N GLN A 832 -19.19 12.07 -19.98
CA GLN A 832 -17.96 12.77 -19.59
C GLN A 832 -17.30 12.01 -18.42
N ASP A 833 -15.97 12.11 -18.33
CA ASP A 833 -15.11 11.39 -17.36
C ASP A 833 -15.11 9.86 -17.40
N ALA A 834 -15.39 9.30 -18.58
CA ALA A 834 -14.77 8.04 -18.98
C ALA A 834 -13.29 8.29 -19.34
N SER A 835 -12.39 8.26 -18.34
CA SER A 835 -10.94 8.16 -18.59
C SER A 835 -10.67 6.93 -19.46
N MET A 836 -9.87 7.09 -20.52
CA MET A 836 -9.74 6.16 -21.67
C MET A 836 -9.31 4.72 -21.31
N GLU A 837 -10.22 3.92 -20.75
CA GLU A 837 -10.10 2.46 -20.72
C GLU A 837 -10.56 1.90 -22.07
N GLU A 838 -9.60 1.48 -22.90
CA GLU A 838 -9.91 0.62 -24.04
C GLU A 838 -10.47 -0.70 -23.53
N ILE A 839 -11.80 -0.86 -23.60
CA ILE A 839 -12.42 -2.18 -23.47
C ILE A 839 -11.86 -3.01 -24.62
N LEU A 840 -11.03 -4.00 -24.29
CA LEU A 840 -10.37 -4.90 -25.23
C LEU A 840 -10.99 -6.28 -25.08
N TRP A 841 -11.58 -6.81 -26.16
CA TRP A 841 -12.11 -8.18 -26.16
C TRP A 841 -11.46 -9.02 -27.26
N ARG A 842 -11.15 -10.28 -26.92
CA ARG A 842 -10.65 -11.31 -27.84
C ARG A 842 -11.01 -12.71 -27.32
N SER A 843 -11.19 -13.66 -28.22
CA SER A 843 -11.53 -15.05 -27.89
C SER A 843 -10.82 -16.04 -28.83
N PRO A 844 -9.51 -16.32 -28.62
CA PRO A 844 -8.76 -17.28 -29.44
C PRO A 844 -9.42 -18.67 -29.60
N PRO A 845 -10.08 -19.26 -28.59
CA PRO A 845 -10.81 -20.53 -28.77
C PRO A 845 -11.95 -20.44 -29.78
N HIS A 846 -12.65 -19.29 -29.86
CA HIS A 846 -13.72 -19.07 -30.84
C HIS A 846 -13.17 -18.86 -32.26
N VAL A 847 -12.04 -18.16 -32.41
CA VAL A 847 -11.34 -18.08 -33.71
C VAL A 847 -10.90 -19.47 -34.16
N GLN A 848 -10.38 -20.30 -33.26
CA GLN A 848 -9.98 -21.69 -33.56
C GLN A 848 -11.19 -22.54 -33.97
N MET A 849 -12.33 -22.42 -33.28
CA MET A 849 -13.58 -23.11 -33.61
C MET A 849 -14.15 -22.67 -34.97
N MET A 850 -13.98 -21.40 -35.35
CA MET A 850 -14.42 -20.84 -36.64
C MET A 850 -13.38 -20.96 -37.78
N GLY A 851 -12.45 -21.91 -37.68
CA GLY A 851 -11.51 -22.25 -38.76
C GLY A 851 -10.08 -21.69 -38.62
N GLY A 852 -9.77 -21.03 -37.51
CA GLY A 852 -8.42 -20.57 -37.17
C GLY A 852 -8.03 -19.18 -37.68
N TYR A 853 -8.92 -18.48 -38.39
CA TYR A 853 -8.71 -17.10 -38.85
C TYR A 853 -10.05 -16.37 -39.07
N LEU A 854 -10.02 -15.04 -39.07
CA LEU A 854 -11.20 -14.21 -39.33
C LEU A 854 -11.30 -13.84 -40.82
N HIS A 855 -12.52 -13.93 -41.37
CA HIS A 855 -12.85 -13.63 -42.76
C HIS A 855 -14.31 -13.16 -42.87
N SER A 856 -14.69 -12.68 -44.06
CA SER A 856 -15.93 -11.92 -44.28
C SER A 856 -17.22 -12.60 -43.77
N ASN A 857 -17.29 -13.93 -43.81
CA ASN A 857 -18.47 -14.69 -43.37
C ASN A 857 -18.47 -15.07 -41.88
N ASN A 858 -17.32 -15.05 -41.17
CA ASN A 858 -17.28 -15.37 -39.73
C ASN A 858 -17.11 -14.13 -38.83
N ILE A 859 -16.64 -12.99 -39.37
CA ILE A 859 -16.32 -11.78 -38.58
C ILE A 859 -17.51 -11.22 -37.77
N LEU A 860 -18.73 -11.24 -38.31
CA LEU A 860 -19.92 -10.77 -37.57
C LEU A 860 -20.36 -11.75 -36.48
N PHE A 861 -20.12 -13.05 -36.63
CA PHE A 861 -20.38 -14.04 -35.59
C PHE A 861 -19.31 -13.98 -34.49
N TYR A 862 -18.03 -13.76 -34.86
CA TYR A 862 -16.98 -13.48 -33.89
C TYR A 862 -17.23 -12.19 -33.10
N PHE A 863 -17.73 -11.14 -33.75
CA PHE A 863 -18.17 -9.93 -33.06
C PHE A 863 -19.38 -10.17 -32.14
N ALA A 864 -20.27 -11.12 -32.48
CA ALA A 864 -21.47 -11.42 -31.70
C ALA A 864 -21.18 -12.00 -30.31
N GLU A 865 -20.05 -12.69 -30.14
CA GLU A 865 -19.56 -13.20 -28.84
C GLU A 865 -18.94 -12.10 -27.94
N SER A 866 -18.85 -10.86 -28.44
CA SER A 866 -18.22 -9.75 -27.72
C SER A 866 -19.22 -8.93 -26.88
N PRO A 867 -18.80 -8.30 -25.76
CA PRO A 867 -19.66 -7.45 -24.93
C PRO A 867 -20.11 -6.15 -25.62
N PHE A 868 -19.66 -5.90 -26.86
CA PHE A 868 -20.13 -4.79 -27.69
C PHE A 868 -21.36 -5.15 -28.53
N PHE A 869 -21.63 -6.44 -28.69
CA PHE A 869 -22.79 -6.92 -29.43
C PHE A 869 -24.06 -6.73 -28.63
N ASP A 870 -25.15 -6.47 -29.35
CA ASP A 870 -26.46 -6.21 -28.76
C ASP A 870 -27.38 -7.38 -29.10
N ALA A 871 -27.70 -8.19 -28.10
CA ALA A 871 -28.58 -9.34 -28.27
C ALA A 871 -30.02 -8.97 -28.68
N THR A 872 -30.40 -7.68 -28.56
CA THR A 872 -31.70 -7.17 -29.07
C THR A 872 -31.68 -6.82 -30.56
N SER A 873 -30.52 -6.91 -31.22
CA SER A 873 -30.37 -6.53 -32.63
C SER A 873 -31.06 -7.47 -33.62
N ASN A 874 -31.31 -6.95 -34.82
CA ASN A 874 -31.80 -7.72 -35.96
C ASN A 874 -30.83 -8.84 -36.34
N ASN A 875 -29.53 -8.69 -36.09
CA ASN A 875 -28.50 -9.71 -36.30
C ASN A 875 -28.75 -10.95 -35.44
N ALA A 876 -28.95 -10.74 -34.12
CA ALA A 876 -29.27 -11.82 -33.19
C ALA A 876 -30.59 -12.51 -33.56
N SER A 877 -31.60 -11.70 -33.89
CA SER A 877 -32.93 -12.17 -34.31
C SER A 877 -32.87 -13.07 -35.55
N LEU A 878 -32.09 -12.69 -36.57
CA LEU A 878 -31.90 -13.50 -37.78
C LEU A 878 -31.10 -14.78 -37.52
N ALA A 879 -30.03 -14.72 -36.71
CA ALA A 879 -29.25 -15.90 -36.35
C ALA A 879 -30.09 -16.95 -35.59
N ILE A 880 -30.91 -16.50 -34.63
CA ILE A 880 -31.84 -17.37 -33.90
C ILE A 880 -32.89 -17.95 -34.87
N GLN A 881 -33.48 -17.14 -35.76
CA GLN A 881 -34.46 -17.63 -36.74
C GLN A 881 -33.86 -18.67 -37.69
N ALA A 882 -32.61 -18.51 -38.14
CA ALA A 882 -31.94 -19.47 -39.01
C ALA A 882 -31.60 -20.81 -38.31
N ASN A 883 -31.35 -20.80 -36.99
CA ASN A 883 -31.11 -22.03 -36.22
C ASN A 883 -32.38 -22.89 -36.04
N TYR A 884 -33.56 -22.27 -35.97
CA TYR A 884 -34.84 -22.98 -35.76
C TYR A 884 -35.70 -23.13 -37.02
N ASN A 885 -35.39 -22.44 -38.12
CA ASN A 885 -36.13 -22.51 -39.37
C ASN A 885 -35.19 -22.65 -40.58
N GLU A 886 -35.17 -23.83 -41.17
CA GLU A 886 -34.34 -24.18 -42.34
C GLU A 886 -34.54 -23.23 -43.52
N ALA A 887 -35.75 -22.67 -43.71
CA ALA A 887 -36.03 -21.68 -44.75
C ALA A 887 -35.28 -20.36 -44.56
N PHE A 888 -34.75 -20.06 -43.37
CA PHE A 888 -33.95 -18.86 -43.07
C PHE A 888 -32.44 -19.13 -43.12
N ARG A 889 -31.99 -20.38 -43.21
CA ARG A 889 -30.57 -20.77 -43.18
C ARG A 889 -29.74 -20.09 -44.28
N HIS A 890 -30.28 -20.01 -45.48
CA HIS A 890 -29.64 -19.35 -46.62
C HIS A 890 -29.36 -17.84 -46.42
N PHE A 891 -29.99 -17.18 -45.43
CA PHE A 891 -29.68 -15.79 -45.08
C PHE A 891 -28.45 -15.64 -44.16
N VAL A 892 -27.95 -16.71 -43.54
CA VAL A 892 -26.78 -16.66 -42.63
C VAL A 892 -25.53 -17.34 -43.20
N GLU A 893 -25.63 -17.98 -44.37
CA GLU A 893 -24.53 -18.70 -45.02
C GLU A 893 -23.44 -17.80 -45.62
N THR A 894 -23.79 -16.58 -46.06
CA THR A 894 -22.79 -15.57 -46.47
C THR A 894 -23.12 -14.19 -45.90
N ARG A 895 -22.08 -13.37 -45.73
CA ARG A 895 -22.21 -11.99 -45.26
C ARG A 895 -23.10 -11.15 -46.17
N GLU A 896 -23.02 -11.35 -47.49
CA GLU A 896 -23.83 -10.62 -48.47
C GLU A 896 -25.32 -10.93 -48.30
N ALA A 897 -25.68 -12.20 -48.09
CA ALA A 897 -27.07 -12.60 -47.85
C ALA A 897 -27.58 -12.03 -46.50
N PHE A 898 -26.73 -12.06 -45.46
CA PHE A 898 -27.06 -11.57 -44.12
C PHE A 898 -27.25 -10.04 -44.10
N GLU A 899 -26.29 -9.28 -44.62
CA GLU A 899 -26.40 -7.83 -44.74
C GLU A 899 -27.50 -7.39 -45.72
N ALA A 900 -27.78 -8.15 -46.78
CA ALA A 900 -28.93 -7.90 -47.65
C ALA A 900 -30.26 -8.11 -46.92
N ARG A 901 -30.37 -9.13 -46.06
CA ARG A 901 -31.56 -9.37 -45.25
C ARG A 901 -31.75 -8.30 -44.18
N LEU A 902 -30.69 -7.90 -43.47
CA LEU A 902 -30.71 -6.80 -42.50
C LEU A 902 -31.23 -5.48 -43.13
N LYS A 903 -30.75 -5.12 -44.33
CA LYS A 903 -31.22 -3.94 -45.10
C LYS A 903 -32.74 -3.94 -45.41
N THR A 904 -33.42 -5.09 -45.32
CA THR A 904 -34.90 -5.14 -45.47
C THR A 904 -35.65 -4.81 -44.17
N MET A 905 -35.00 -4.89 -43.01
CA MET A 905 -35.60 -4.72 -41.69
C MET A 905 -35.53 -3.25 -41.21
N GLN A 906 -36.11 -2.98 -40.04
CA GLN A 906 -36.05 -1.70 -39.33
C GLN A 906 -35.47 -1.94 -37.93
N GLY A 907 -34.79 -0.96 -37.34
CA GLY A 907 -34.21 -1.05 -36.01
C GLY A 907 -32.70 -1.25 -36.01
N LEU A 908 -32.18 -1.87 -34.95
CA LEU A 908 -30.76 -1.98 -34.66
C LEU A 908 -30.08 -3.09 -35.47
N GLU A 909 -29.00 -2.76 -36.18
CA GLU A 909 -28.19 -3.68 -36.97
C GLU A 909 -26.68 -3.43 -36.77
N PHE A 910 -25.89 -4.51 -36.86
CA PHE A 910 -24.44 -4.47 -36.98
C PHE A 910 -24.04 -4.83 -38.41
N ILE A 911 -23.23 -4.01 -39.06
CA ILE A 911 -22.71 -4.27 -40.41
C ILE A 911 -21.19 -4.09 -40.47
N VAL A 912 -20.53 -4.78 -41.40
CA VAL A 912 -19.11 -4.52 -41.70
C VAL A 912 -19.03 -3.36 -42.67
N ALA A 913 -18.49 -2.23 -42.20
CA ALA A 913 -18.29 -1.00 -42.98
C ALA A 913 -16.98 -0.98 -43.76
N TYR A 914 -16.01 -1.82 -43.40
CA TYR A 914 -14.78 -2.05 -44.18
C TYR A 914 -14.30 -3.49 -43.99
N ASP A 915 -14.03 -4.15 -45.11
CA ASP A 915 -13.57 -5.54 -45.21
C ASP A 915 -12.17 -5.54 -45.85
N PRO A 916 -11.11 -5.89 -45.10
CA PRO A 916 -9.74 -5.76 -45.57
C PRO A 916 -9.38 -6.78 -46.65
N LEU A 917 -10.05 -7.94 -46.67
CA LEU A 917 -9.85 -8.99 -47.68
C LEU A 917 -10.49 -8.59 -49.01
N GLN A 918 -11.70 -8.04 -48.95
CA GLN A 918 -12.40 -7.51 -50.12
C GLN A 918 -11.71 -6.26 -50.70
N ALA A 919 -11.19 -5.37 -49.85
CA ALA A 919 -10.43 -4.20 -50.28
C ALA A 919 -9.11 -4.58 -50.97
N ALA A 920 -8.36 -5.53 -50.42
CA ALA A 920 -7.12 -6.04 -51.02
C ALA A 920 -7.33 -6.69 -52.41
N ALA A 921 -8.54 -7.18 -52.70
CA ALA A 921 -8.90 -7.75 -54.00
C ALA A 921 -9.32 -6.71 -55.06
N GLN A 922 -9.47 -5.43 -54.70
CA GLN A 922 -9.97 -4.35 -55.59
C GLN A 922 -8.85 -3.34 -55.97
N SER A 923 -7.70 -3.87 -56.40
CA SER A 923 -6.45 -3.13 -56.60
C SER A 923 -6.39 -2.26 -57.88
N ASP A 924 -7.43 -1.45 -58.14
CA ASP A 924 -7.56 -0.69 -59.42
C ASP A 924 -8.07 0.76 -59.23
N THR A 925 -7.80 1.37 -58.08
CA THR A 925 -8.09 2.80 -57.83
C THR A 925 -6.86 3.58 -57.36
N ARG A 926 -6.82 4.89 -57.63
CA ARG A 926 -5.60 5.73 -57.56
C ARG A 926 -5.07 6.06 -56.15
N PHE A 927 -5.66 5.47 -55.11
CA PHE A 927 -5.22 5.63 -53.71
C PHE A 927 -4.97 4.24 -53.09
N ALA A 928 -4.03 3.51 -53.68
CA ALA A 928 -3.55 2.23 -53.15
C ALA A 928 -2.71 2.45 -51.88
N HIS A 929 -3.39 2.72 -50.76
CA HIS A 929 -2.82 2.56 -49.44
C HIS A 929 -2.56 1.07 -49.16
N GLU A 930 -1.63 0.79 -48.26
CA GLU A 930 -1.34 -0.58 -47.81
C GLU A 930 -2.62 -1.25 -47.28
N PRO A 931 -2.87 -2.53 -47.59
CA PRO A 931 -4.09 -3.23 -47.16
C PRO A 931 -4.06 -3.41 -45.64
N SER A 932 -4.76 -2.52 -44.93
CA SER A 932 -4.84 -2.54 -43.48
C SER A 932 -5.50 -3.84 -43.02
N ASN A 933 -4.91 -4.53 -42.05
CA ASN A 933 -5.41 -5.80 -41.50
C ASN A 933 -6.58 -5.60 -40.50
N ILE A 934 -7.39 -4.57 -40.73
CA ILE A 934 -8.37 -4.04 -39.78
C ILE A 934 -9.77 -4.17 -40.37
N TRP A 935 -10.67 -4.86 -39.68
CA TRP A 935 -12.10 -4.83 -39.99
C TRP A 935 -12.74 -3.62 -39.33
N VAL A 936 -13.71 -2.98 -39.99
CA VAL A 936 -14.52 -1.93 -39.36
C VAL A 936 -15.97 -2.40 -39.27
N ILE A 937 -16.53 -2.43 -38.07
CA ILE A 937 -17.93 -2.79 -37.80
C ILE A 937 -18.66 -1.56 -37.28
N ARG A 938 -19.91 -1.34 -37.70
CA ARG A 938 -20.77 -0.27 -37.20
C ARG A 938 -22.00 -0.85 -36.51
N LYS A 939 -22.26 -0.38 -35.29
CA LYS A 939 -23.59 -0.46 -34.66
C LYS A 939 -24.40 0.72 -35.16
N GLN A 940 -25.49 0.46 -35.87
CA GLN A 940 -26.33 1.51 -36.45
C GLN A 940 -27.81 1.17 -36.33
N THR A 941 -28.67 2.18 -36.32
CA THR A 941 -30.12 2.00 -36.34
C THR A 941 -30.70 2.51 -37.64
N ARG A 942 -31.52 1.68 -38.29
CA ARG A 942 -32.17 1.94 -39.58
C ARG A 942 -33.63 2.28 -39.34
N GLN A 943 -34.05 3.50 -39.68
CA GLN A 943 -35.45 3.90 -39.74
C GLN A 943 -35.94 3.88 -41.18
N LYS A 944 -37.13 3.31 -41.41
CA LYS A 944 -37.79 3.31 -42.71
C LYS A 944 -39.04 4.18 -42.65
N ARG A 945 -39.24 5.04 -43.65
CA ARG A 945 -40.46 5.85 -43.82
C ARG A 945 -41.02 5.59 -45.21
N ALA A 946 -42.33 5.37 -45.31
CA ALA A 946 -42.96 4.98 -46.56
C ALA A 946 -42.81 6.10 -47.61
N GLY A 947 -42.10 5.81 -48.72
CA GLY A 947 -41.85 6.77 -49.79
C GLY A 947 -40.64 7.69 -49.59
N GLN A 948 -39.76 7.42 -48.61
CA GLN A 948 -38.49 8.11 -48.43
C GLN A 948 -37.32 7.10 -48.42
N GLU A 949 -36.09 7.59 -48.53
CA GLU A 949 -34.88 6.76 -48.37
C GLU A 949 -34.70 6.29 -46.91
N ASP A 950 -33.98 5.19 -46.72
CA ASP A 950 -33.67 4.63 -45.40
C ASP A 950 -32.78 5.60 -44.59
N GLU A 951 -33.26 6.09 -43.45
CA GLU A 951 -32.47 6.92 -42.55
C GLU A 951 -31.63 6.03 -41.62
N VAL A 952 -30.30 6.11 -41.73
CA VAL A 952 -29.37 5.26 -40.97
C VAL A 952 -28.50 6.11 -40.05
N ALA A 953 -28.70 5.96 -38.74
CA ALA A 953 -27.88 6.62 -37.72
C ALA A 953 -26.83 5.65 -37.17
N VAL A 954 -25.55 5.96 -37.36
CA VAL A 954 -24.43 5.21 -36.78
C VAL A 954 -24.29 5.61 -35.31
N LEU A 955 -24.38 4.63 -34.40
CA LEU A 955 -24.34 4.83 -32.95
C LEU A 955 -22.92 4.66 -32.40
N SER A 956 -22.20 3.66 -32.91
CA SER A 956 -20.79 3.42 -32.57
C SER A 956 -20.09 2.67 -33.71
N THR A 957 -18.77 2.82 -33.78
CA THR A 957 -17.89 2.10 -34.71
C THR A 957 -16.87 1.30 -33.92
N TYR A 958 -16.49 0.14 -34.44
CA TYR A 958 -15.55 -0.79 -33.82
C TYR A 958 -14.49 -1.20 -34.84
N PHE A 959 -13.27 -1.43 -34.37
CA PHE A 959 -12.17 -1.96 -35.16
C PHE A 959 -11.86 -3.39 -34.68
N VAL A 960 -11.66 -4.33 -35.60
CA VAL A 960 -11.12 -5.67 -35.27
C VAL A 960 -9.73 -5.80 -35.90
N VAL A 961 -8.71 -5.91 -35.07
CA VAL A 961 -7.30 -6.00 -35.47
C VAL A 961 -6.75 -7.34 -35.02
N GLY A 962 -6.43 -8.23 -35.96
CA GLY A 962 -6.18 -9.63 -35.62
C GLY A 962 -7.44 -10.26 -35.01
N ASP A 963 -7.34 -10.73 -33.76
CA ASP A 963 -8.48 -11.23 -32.97
C ASP A 963 -8.99 -10.22 -31.91
N CYS A 964 -8.40 -9.02 -31.81
CA CYS A 964 -8.77 -8.00 -30.83
C CYS A 964 -9.84 -7.03 -31.36
N ILE A 965 -10.91 -6.80 -30.59
CA ILE A 965 -11.96 -5.81 -30.87
C ILE A 965 -11.76 -4.57 -29.99
N TYR A 966 -11.80 -3.40 -30.63
CA TYR A 966 -11.67 -2.05 -30.05
C TYR A 966 -12.91 -1.21 -30.39
N MET A 967 -13.32 -0.31 -29.51
CA MET A 967 -14.36 0.70 -29.80
C MET A 967 -13.73 2.02 -30.25
N ALA A 968 -14.24 2.61 -31.33
CA ALA A 968 -13.75 3.89 -31.84
C ALA A 968 -14.14 5.05 -30.89
N PRO A 969 -13.18 5.91 -30.48
CA PRO A 969 -13.50 7.11 -29.70
C PRO A 969 -14.23 8.14 -30.56
N SER A 970 -15.01 9.01 -29.91
CA SER A 970 -15.68 10.12 -30.60
C SER A 970 -14.67 11.16 -31.08
N VAL A 971 -14.98 11.86 -32.19
CA VAL A 971 -14.14 13.00 -32.65
C VAL A 971 -14.07 14.09 -31.56
N ALA A 972 -15.15 14.30 -30.82
CA ALA A 972 -15.20 15.27 -29.72
C ALA A 972 -14.22 14.95 -28.59
N SER A 973 -14.10 13.69 -28.16
CA SER A 973 -13.17 13.29 -27.09
C SER A 973 -11.70 13.31 -27.54
N VAL A 974 -11.41 12.96 -28.80
CA VAL A 974 -10.06 13.07 -29.38
C VAL A 974 -9.61 14.53 -29.52
N VAL A 975 -10.52 15.41 -29.97
CA VAL A 975 -10.21 16.84 -30.16
C VAL A 975 -10.17 17.59 -28.82
N GLY A 976 -11.09 17.31 -27.90
CA GLY A 976 -11.17 17.96 -26.58
C GLY A 976 -9.88 17.82 -25.77
N ASN A 977 -9.35 16.60 -25.64
CA ASN A 977 -8.10 16.35 -24.91
C ASN A 977 -6.89 17.04 -25.57
N ARG A 978 -6.84 17.13 -26.90
CA ARG A 978 -5.76 17.84 -27.61
C ARG A 978 -5.85 19.36 -27.47
N ILE A 979 -7.05 19.94 -27.49
CA ILE A 979 -7.24 21.37 -27.23
C ILE A 979 -6.88 21.69 -25.78
N LEU A 980 -7.37 20.91 -24.81
CA LEU A 980 -7.07 21.13 -23.39
C LEU A 980 -5.56 21.01 -23.12
N SER A 981 -4.90 19.97 -23.64
CA SER A 981 -3.44 19.80 -23.53
C SER A 981 -2.65 20.93 -24.19
N ALA A 982 -3.10 21.46 -25.34
CA ALA A 982 -2.48 22.63 -25.96
C ALA A 982 -2.65 23.89 -25.11
N VAL A 983 -3.84 24.11 -24.53
CA VAL A 983 -4.13 25.27 -23.66
C VAL A 983 -3.37 25.19 -22.33
N THR A 984 -3.27 24.02 -21.69
CA THR A 984 -2.47 23.87 -20.45
C THR A 984 -0.98 23.98 -20.73
N SER A 985 -0.49 23.45 -21.86
CA SER A 985 0.91 23.63 -22.29
C SER A 985 1.22 25.10 -22.59
N LEU A 986 0.32 25.82 -23.26
CA LEU A 986 0.48 27.25 -23.56
C LEU A 986 0.39 28.10 -22.29
N SER A 987 -0.51 27.78 -21.37
CA SER A 987 -0.63 28.44 -20.06
C SER A 987 0.63 28.22 -19.21
N SER A 988 1.14 26.99 -19.16
CA SER A 988 2.42 26.65 -18.51
C SER A 988 3.58 27.42 -19.15
N LEU A 989 3.68 27.42 -20.48
CA LEU A 989 4.71 28.16 -21.22
C LEU A 989 4.62 29.67 -20.97
N LEU A 990 3.42 30.26 -20.89
CA LEU A 990 3.24 31.68 -20.55
C LEU A 990 3.62 31.97 -19.09
N LYS A 991 3.29 31.06 -18.16
CA LYS A 991 3.68 31.15 -16.74
C LYS A 991 5.21 31.06 -16.60
N THR A 992 5.88 30.19 -17.35
CA THR A 992 7.35 30.10 -17.42
C THR A 992 7.98 31.27 -18.16
N ALA A 993 7.38 31.78 -19.23
CA ALA A 993 7.87 32.96 -19.95
C ALA A 993 7.74 34.23 -19.10
N SER A 994 6.75 34.32 -18.21
CA SER A 994 6.57 35.45 -17.29
C SER A 994 7.66 35.60 -16.22
N SER A 995 8.48 34.56 -15.98
CA SER A 995 9.67 34.64 -15.12
C SER A 995 10.98 34.83 -15.88
N LEU A 996 10.95 34.88 -17.22
CA LEU A 996 12.13 35.23 -18.03
C LEU A 996 12.33 36.76 -18.04
N PRO A 997 13.59 37.25 -17.98
CA PRO A 997 13.86 38.68 -17.87
C PRO A 997 13.49 39.43 -19.15
N THR A 998 12.56 40.37 -19.06
CA THR A 998 12.09 41.16 -20.21
C THR A 998 13.16 42.13 -20.67
N PHE A 999 13.73 41.89 -21.86
CA PHE A 999 14.64 42.82 -22.51
C PHE A 999 13.86 43.93 -23.24
N THR A 1000 14.22 45.19 -23.00
CA THR A 1000 13.77 46.32 -23.83
C THR A 1000 14.97 47.15 -24.28
N ALA A 1001 14.98 47.59 -25.53
CA ALA A 1001 16.11 48.29 -26.13
C ALA A 1001 16.47 49.62 -25.43
N SER A 1002 15.57 50.17 -24.62
CA SER A 1002 15.76 51.40 -23.83
C SER A 1002 16.23 51.19 -22.39
N HIS A 1003 16.06 50.00 -21.81
CA HIS A 1003 16.38 49.74 -20.38
C HIS A 1003 17.21 48.46 -20.13
N GLY A 1004 17.47 47.63 -21.15
CA GLY A 1004 18.14 46.35 -20.99
C GLY A 1004 17.22 45.26 -20.43
N TYR A 1005 17.80 44.30 -19.70
CA TYR A 1005 17.07 43.21 -19.05
C TYR A 1005 16.43 43.66 -17.73
N THR A 1006 15.14 43.42 -17.59
CA THR A 1006 14.36 43.79 -16.41
C THR A 1006 14.04 42.55 -15.57
N TYR A 1007 14.38 42.56 -14.28
CA TYR A 1007 14.26 41.42 -13.36
C TYR A 1007 13.06 41.51 -12.39
N MET A 1008 12.21 42.53 -12.53
CA MET A 1008 11.02 42.73 -11.69
C MET A 1008 9.75 42.44 -12.50
N PRO A 1009 8.80 41.64 -11.99
CA PRO A 1009 7.51 41.45 -12.65
C PRO A 1009 6.72 42.76 -12.64
N SER A 1010 6.00 43.01 -13.74
CA SER A 1010 5.16 44.21 -13.89
C SER A 1010 4.12 44.30 -12.76
N ALA A 1011 4.16 45.39 -11.99
CA ALA A 1011 3.26 45.58 -10.87
C ALA A 1011 1.78 45.57 -11.33
N PRO A 1012 0.86 44.91 -10.59
CA PRO A 1012 -0.55 44.85 -10.96
C PRO A 1012 -1.20 46.24 -10.90
N LYS A 1013 -2.11 46.52 -11.83
CA LYS A 1013 -2.90 47.75 -11.84
C LYS A 1013 -3.81 47.80 -10.60
N GLN A 1014 -3.82 48.94 -9.91
CA GLN A 1014 -4.79 49.25 -8.85
C GLN A 1014 -6.10 49.82 -9.43
N LEU A 1015 -7.06 50.03 -8.50
CA LEU A 1015 -8.45 50.50 -8.64
C LEU A 1015 -9.45 49.35 -8.90
N ASP A 1016 -10.64 49.35 -8.29
CA ASP A 1016 -11.33 50.45 -7.58
C ASP A 1016 -11.29 50.40 -6.03
N ALA A 1017 -11.70 51.50 -5.39
CA ALA A 1017 -11.87 51.66 -3.95
C ALA A 1017 -13.34 51.92 -3.58
N GLY A 1018 -13.82 51.33 -2.48
CA GLY A 1018 -15.24 51.45 -2.08
C GLY A 1018 -15.57 50.95 -0.67
N GLN A 1019 -15.19 51.70 0.36
CA GLN A 1019 -15.70 51.55 1.73
C GLN A 1019 -16.11 52.93 2.29
N PRO A 1020 -17.05 52.96 3.26
CA PRO A 1020 -16.89 53.90 4.37
C PRO A 1020 -17.29 53.34 5.74
N GLY A 1021 -16.36 53.43 6.71
CA GLY A 1021 -16.60 53.12 8.14
C GLY A 1021 -15.37 52.48 8.81
N ALA A 1022 -14.70 53.07 9.81
CA ALA A 1022 -14.95 54.34 10.52
C ALA A 1022 -13.64 55.06 10.92
N GLN A 1023 -13.75 56.11 11.73
CA GLN A 1023 -12.70 57.09 12.08
C GLN A 1023 -11.64 56.49 13.06
N SER A 1024 -10.46 57.07 13.31
CA SER A 1024 -9.93 58.45 13.16
C SER A 1024 -8.38 58.43 13.01
N GLN A 1025 -7.56 59.50 12.95
CA GLN A 1025 -7.70 60.94 13.26
C GLN A 1025 -6.50 61.76 12.66
N GLN A 1026 -6.61 63.10 12.63
CA GLN A 1026 -5.53 64.12 12.50
C GLN A 1026 -4.70 64.17 11.18
N SER A 1027 -4.36 65.33 10.59
CA SER A 1027 -4.80 66.72 10.81
C SER A 1027 -4.34 67.69 9.68
N LYS A 1028 -5.13 68.76 9.41
CA LYS A 1028 -4.78 70.02 8.67
C LYS A 1028 -4.50 69.91 7.15
N GLU A 1029 -4.77 70.90 6.28
CA GLU A 1029 -5.57 72.16 6.33
C GLU A 1029 -5.87 72.67 4.88
N ASN A 1030 -6.95 73.45 4.68
CA ASN A 1030 -7.22 74.42 3.57
C ASN A 1030 -7.48 73.95 2.09
N THR A 1031 -8.75 73.67 1.75
CA THR A 1031 -9.74 74.54 1.01
C THR A 1031 -9.22 75.59 -0.02
N PRO A 1032 -9.92 75.96 -1.15
CA PRO A 1032 -11.31 75.68 -1.61
C PRO A 1032 -11.54 75.15 -3.07
N MET A 1033 -12.82 74.85 -3.38
CA MET A 1033 -13.45 74.68 -4.72
C MET A 1033 -13.72 76.03 -5.46
N PRO A 1034 -14.19 76.04 -6.74
CA PRO A 1034 -15.63 75.93 -7.13
C PRO A 1034 -15.90 74.76 -8.12
N ASP A 1035 -17.02 74.00 -8.06
CA ASP A 1035 -18.41 74.28 -8.53
C ASP A 1035 -18.58 74.17 -10.07
N SER A 1036 -19.70 73.74 -10.70
CA SER A 1036 -21.11 73.58 -10.25
C SER A 1036 -21.94 72.57 -11.08
N ASP A 1037 -23.00 71.99 -10.46
CA ASP A 1037 -24.31 71.54 -11.04
C ASP A 1037 -24.37 70.36 -12.05
N ALA A 1038 -25.23 69.32 -11.92
CA ALA A 1038 -26.71 69.18 -11.69
C ALA A 1038 -27.54 69.25 -13.00
N ALA A 1039 -28.71 68.60 -13.20
CA ALA A 1039 -29.55 67.61 -12.48
C ALA A 1039 -30.67 67.09 -13.45
N ALA A 1040 -31.50 66.05 -13.25
CA ALA A 1040 -31.53 64.83 -12.39
C ALA A 1040 -32.81 64.00 -12.76
N LYS A 1041 -33.08 62.86 -12.07
CA LYS A 1041 -34.23 61.91 -12.20
C LYS A 1041 -34.09 60.88 -13.35
N GLY A 1042 -34.66 59.67 -13.30
CA GLY A 1042 -35.54 59.03 -12.30
C GLY A 1042 -35.50 57.47 -12.36
N PRO A 1043 -36.28 56.73 -11.55
CA PRO A 1043 -35.94 55.36 -11.13
C PRO A 1043 -36.71 54.21 -11.83
N LEU A 1044 -36.04 53.06 -12.00
CA LEU A 1044 -36.63 51.72 -12.24
C LEU A 1044 -35.77 50.62 -11.58
N LEU A 1045 -36.32 49.40 -11.47
CA LEU A 1045 -35.69 48.24 -10.80
C LEU A 1045 -34.40 47.78 -11.50
N GLY A 1046 -33.39 47.41 -10.71
CA GLY A 1046 -32.20 46.69 -11.16
C GLY A 1046 -32.24 45.21 -10.76
N SER A 1047 -32.21 44.30 -11.73
CA SER A 1047 -32.12 42.86 -11.53
C SER A 1047 -30.68 42.42 -11.24
N GLN A 1048 -30.50 41.35 -10.45
CA GLN A 1048 -29.24 40.60 -10.46
C GLN A 1048 -28.96 40.07 -11.88
N MET A 1049 -27.75 40.31 -12.39
CA MET A 1049 -27.22 39.58 -13.54
C MET A 1049 -25.91 38.89 -13.16
N THR A 1050 -25.69 37.73 -13.76
CA THR A 1050 -24.59 36.82 -13.50
C THR A 1050 -23.25 37.34 -14.02
N ASN A 1051 -22.15 36.95 -13.37
CA ASN A 1051 -20.79 37.31 -13.79
C ASN A 1051 -20.30 36.43 -14.98
N THR A 1052 -21.12 36.35 -16.03
CA THR A 1052 -20.90 35.52 -17.23
C THR A 1052 -20.31 36.31 -18.41
N GLY A 1053 -19.93 37.58 -18.20
CA GLY A 1053 -19.51 38.49 -19.26
C GLY A 1053 -18.08 38.26 -19.78
N SER A 1054 -17.11 38.00 -18.88
CA SER A 1054 -15.68 37.90 -19.23
C SER A 1054 -15.39 36.81 -20.25
N VAL A 1055 -15.84 35.58 -19.98
CA VAL A 1055 -15.60 34.40 -20.85
C VAL A 1055 -16.11 34.62 -22.28
N PHE A 1056 -17.20 35.38 -22.46
CA PHE A 1056 -17.72 35.74 -23.78
C PHE A 1056 -16.95 36.87 -24.47
N GLN A 1057 -16.28 37.75 -23.72
CA GLN A 1057 -15.34 38.71 -24.29
C GLN A 1057 -14.01 38.04 -24.66
N ASP A 1058 -13.49 37.17 -23.80
CA ASP A 1058 -12.20 36.47 -24.02
C ASP A 1058 -12.26 35.57 -25.26
N THR A 1059 -13.30 34.75 -25.38
CA THR A 1059 -13.53 33.88 -26.56
C THR A 1059 -13.74 34.68 -27.85
N ARG A 1060 -14.40 35.84 -27.78
CA ARG A 1060 -14.54 36.74 -28.93
C ARG A 1060 -13.22 37.41 -29.32
N THR A 1061 -12.44 37.87 -28.35
CA THR A 1061 -11.13 38.50 -28.56
C THR A 1061 -10.15 37.50 -29.17
N LEU A 1062 -10.21 36.22 -28.75
CA LEU A 1062 -9.48 35.11 -29.36
C LEU A 1062 -9.88 34.89 -30.82
N ALA A 1063 -11.18 34.89 -31.13
CA ALA A 1063 -11.69 34.70 -32.50
C ALA A 1063 -11.36 35.87 -33.44
N GLU A 1064 -11.34 37.10 -32.93
CA GLU A 1064 -10.90 38.30 -33.66
C GLU A 1064 -9.36 38.27 -33.86
N SER A 1065 -8.59 37.80 -32.88
CA SER A 1065 -7.13 37.58 -32.99
C SER A 1065 -6.77 36.51 -34.03
N PHE A 1066 -7.50 35.39 -34.06
CA PHE A 1066 -7.32 34.36 -35.10
C PHE A 1066 -7.71 34.86 -36.50
N ASN A 1067 -8.71 35.74 -36.60
CA ASN A 1067 -9.04 36.40 -37.88
C ASN A 1067 -7.95 37.38 -38.34
N LEU A 1068 -7.27 38.07 -37.42
CA LEU A 1068 -6.12 38.92 -37.76
C LEU A 1068 -4.94 38.07 -38.24
N LEU A 1069 -4.57 37.02 -37.50
CA LEU A 1069 -3.50 36.10 -37.90
C LEU A 1069 -3.76 35.44 -39.26
N SER A 1070 -5.00 34.99 -39.50
CA SER A 1070 -5.42 34.36 -40.77
C SER A 1070 -5.57 35.36 -41.95
N ARG A 1071 -5.41 36.67 -41.72
CA ARG A 1071 -5.44 37.71 -42.76
C ARG A 1071 -4.10 38.36 -43.04
N TYR A 1072 -3.26 38.53 -42.01
CA TYR A 1072 -2.03 39.31 -42.07
C TYR A 1072 -0.78 38.54 -41.59
N GLY A 1073 -0.90 37.24 -41.29
CA GLY A 1073 0.22 36.42 -40.78
C GLY A 1073 1.42 36.31 -41.72
N GLU A 1074 1.21 36.45 -43.04
CA GLU A 1074 2.26 36.46 -44.05
C GLU A 1074 2.98 37.82 -44.18
N GLU A 1075 2.44 38.91 -43.61
CA GLU A 1075 3.03 40.26 -43.71
C GLU A 1075 4.18 40.50 -42.70
N PHE A 1076 4.45 39.54 -41.80
CA PHE A 1076 5.44 39.66 -40.72
C PHE A 1076 6.73 38.83 -40.96
N MET A 1077 7.19 38.79 -42.22
CA MET A 1077 8.47 38.18 -42.61
C MET A 1077 9.37 39.25 -43.25
N ASP A 1078 10.47 39.62 -42.58
CA ASP A 1078 11.43 40.61 -43.12
C ASP A 1078 12.08 40.11 -44.43
N GLU A 1079 11.81 40.80 -45.55
CA GLU A 1079 12.32 40.44 -46.90
C GLU A 1079 13.85 40.62 -47.09
N SER A 1080 14.64 40.69 -46.02
CA SER A 1080 16.10 40.90 -46.08
C SER A 1080 16.82 40.21 -44.92
N PRO A 1081 16.94 38.87 -44.94
CA PRO A 1081 17.66 38.12 -43.90
C PRO A 1081 19.14 38.53 -43.86
N LEU A 1082 19.63 38.81 -42.66
CA LEU A 1082 21.03 39.12 -42.39
C LEU A 1082 21.91 37.87 -42.54
N VAL A 1083 23.07 38.02 -43.20
CA VAL A 1083 24.03 36.93 -43.41
C VAL A 1083 25.45 37.43 -43.13
N GLY A 1084 26.11 36.82 -42.15
CA GLY A 1084 27.47 37.16 -41.71
C GLY A 1084 27.82 36.49 -40.38
N GLU A 1085 29.10 36.52 -39.99
CA GLU A 1085 29.49 36.04 -38.66
C GLU A 1085 29.10 37.06 -37.56
N PRO A 1086 28.82 36.61 -36.31
CA PRO A 1086 28.30 37.47 -35.25
C PRO A 1086 29.18 38.70 -34.98
N GLY A 1087 28.64 39.88 -35.33
CA GLY A 1087 29.34 41.17 -35.22
C GLY A 1087 29.50 41.92 -36.54
N SER A 1088 29.25 41.28 -37.69
CA SER A 1088 29.30 41.90 -39.02
C SER A 1088 27.92 41.95 -39.70
N PHE A 1089 27.24 43.09 -39.59
CA PHE A 1089 25.93 43.29 -40.22
C PHE A 1089 26.08 43.81 -41.66
N ILE A 1090 25.80 42.94 -42.64
CA ILE A 1090 25.67 43.32 -44.06
C ILE A 1090 24.30 42.86 -44.55
N LEU A 1091 23.53 43.80 -45.11
CA LEU A 1091 22.24 43.53 -45.74
C LEU A 1091 22.45 43.19 -47.21
N SER A 1092 21.82 42.11 -47.68
CA SER A 1092 21.77 41.75 -49.09
C SER A 1092 20.86 42.74 -49.86
N ARG A 1093 21.34 43.25 -51.00
CA ARG A 1093 20.52 44.06 -51.92
C ARG A 1093 19.93 43.17 -53.01
N SER A 1094 18.66 42.83 -52.86
CA SER A 1094 17.86 42.18 -53.91
C SER A 1094 17.25 43.23 -54.84
N GLY A 1095 17.47 43.10 -56.15
CA GLY A 1095 16.87 44.00 -57.14
C GLY A 1095 17.45 43.86 -58.54
N ASP A 1096 16.89 42.95 -59.34
CA ASP A 1096 16.77 43.09 -60.81
C ASP A 1096 15.75 42.07 -61.39
N THR A 1097 14.48 42.43 -61.24
CA THR A 1097 13.36 42.32 -62.22
C THR A 1097 13.20 41.12 -63.20
N GLU A 1098 12.00 40.52 -63.11
CA GLU A 1098 11.01 40.30 -64.20
C GLU A 1098 11.04 39.07 -65.17
N ARG A 1099 9.78 38.65 -65.48
CA ARG A 1099 9.26 37.89 -66.66
C ARG A 1099 9.62 36.39 -66.83
N GLY A 1100 8.57 35.56 -66.78
CA GLY A 1100 8.45 34.32 -67.59
C GLY A 1100 7.58 34.56 -68.84
N PRO A 1101 6.93 33.54 -69.45
CA PRO A 1101 7.06 32.09 -69.26
C PRO A 1101 7.47 31.34 -70.55
N GLY A 1102 7.91 30.07 -70.48
CA GLY A 1102 8.27 29.31 -71.70
C GLY A 1102 8.47 27.80 -71.53
N THR A 1103 7.93 27.02 -72.46
CA THR A 1103 7.88 25.54 -72.45
C THR A 1103 9.11 24.82 -73.05
N LYS A 1104 9.27 23.54 -72.66
CA LYS A 1104 9.93 22.39 -73.36
C LYS A 1104 11.45 22.19 -73.27
N GLN A 1105 11.79 21.04 -72.68
CA GLN A 1105 12.75 20.00 -73.14
C GLN A 1105 13.78 20.36 -74.24
N LEU A 1106 15.06 20.10 -73.96
CA LEU A 1106 15.82 19.01 -74.63
C LEU A 1106 17.09 18.63 -73.83
N ALA A 1107 17.89 17.69 -74.36
CA ALA A 1107 18.84 16.84 -73.61
C ALA A 1107 20.35 17.21 -73.86
N PRO A 1108 21.34 16.55 -73.20
CA PRO A 1108 22.78 16.90 -73.20
C PRO A 1108 23.55 16.28 -74.41
N PRO A 1109 24.91 16.20 -74.52
CA PRO A 1109 26.01 16.52 -73.57
C PRO A 1109 27.27 17.24 -74.17
N GLY A 1110 28.33 17.46 -73.37
CA GLY A 1110 29.66 17.92 -73.84
C GLY A 1110 30.74 17.99 -72.73
N VAL A 1111 32.00 17.63 -73.02
CA VAL A 1111 33.04 17.24 -72.03
C VAL A 1111 34.41 17.92 -72.25
N ILE A 1112 34.98 18.56 -71.19
CA ILE A 1112 36.43 18.81 -70.87
C ILE A 1112 37.28 19.65 -71.88
N PRO A 1113 37.96 20.76 -71.45
CA PRO A 1113 39.31 20.73 -70.81
C PRO A 1113 39.51 21.74 -69.63
N ARG A 1114 40.52 21.75 -68.72
CA ARG A 1114 41.97 21.35 -68.65
C ARG A 1114 42.98 22.36 -69.25
N VAL A 1115 44.13 22.77 -68.64
CA VAL A 1115 44.83 22.52 -67.34
C VAL A 1115 45.68 23.79 -66.95
N GLY A 1116 46.08 24.00 -65.68
CA GLY A 1116 47.24 24.87 -65.35
C GLY A 1116 47.58 25.03 -63.84
N THR A 1117 48.86 24.90 -63.44
CA THR A 1117 49.39 25.04 -62.05
C THR A 1117 50.78 25.73 -62.03
N PRO A 1118 51.23 26.29 -60.88
CA PRO A 1118 52.32 25.69 -60.06
C PRO A 1118 52.01 25.69 -58.53
N GLN A 1119 52.41 24.75 -57.65
CA GLN A 1119 53.74 24.19 -57.24
C GLN A 1119 54.57 25.11 -56.31
N LEU A 1120 55.27 24.67 -55.24
CA LEU A 1120 55.60 23.36 -54.60
C LEU A 1120 55.65 23.57 -53.04
N ARG A 1121 55.95 22.65 -52.09
CA ARG A 1121 56.56 21.30 -52.03
C ARG A 1121 55.58 20.31 -51.32
N GLY A 1122 55.84 19.33 -50.43
CA GLY A 1122 57.02 18.69 -49.81
C GLY A 1122 56.91 18.56 -48.27
N GLU A 1123 57.24 17.45 -47.59
CA GLU A 1123 57.67 16.10 -48.02
C GLU A 1123 57.07 15.00 -47.10
N THR A 1124 56.79 13.78 -47.61
CA THR A 1124 56.20 12.67 -46.79
C THR A 1124 56.40 11.25 -47.38
N PRO A 1125 57.03 10.33 -46.64
CA PRO A 1125 56.83 8.86 -46.71
C PRO A 1125 56.27 8.30 -45.37
N GLY A 1126 55.80 7.06 -45.21
CA GLY A 1126 55.51 5.93 -46.11
C GLY A 1126 54.85 4.77 -45.31
N ARG A 1127 54.49 3.59 -45.84
CA ARG A 1127 54.73 3.01 -47.18
C ARG A 1127 53.89 1.71 -47.42
N THR A 1128 53.19 1.56 -48.58
CA THR A 1128 52.92 0.30 -49.38
C THR A 1128 52.18 -0.93 -48.75
N THR A 1129 51.44 -1.85 -49.42
CA THR A 1129 50.93 -2.08 -50.83
C THR A 1129 49.81 -3.17 -50.90
N THR A 1130 49.17 -3.33 -52.08
CA THR A 1130 48.14 -4.33 -52.54
C THR A 1130 48.80 -5.64 -53.12
N PRO A 1131 48.15 -6.61 -53.86
CA PRO A 1131 46.73 -6.83 -54.30
C PRO A 1131 46.15 -8.31 -54.35
N ALA A 1132 44.89 -8.46 -54.86
CA ALA A 1132 44.37 -9.50 -55.80
C ALA A 1132 43.50 -10.74 -55.37
N ALA A 1133 42.53 -11.09 -56.26
CA ALA A 1133 41.78 -12.38 -56.48
C ALA A 1133 40.76 -12.88 -55.41
N SER A 1134 39.66 -13.62 -55.71
CA SER A 1134 38.91 -13.93 -56.98
C SER A 1134 37.52 -14.58 -56.73
N ASP A 1135 36.56 -14.34 -57.62
CA ASP A 1135 35.43 -15.15 -58.14
C ASP A 1135 34.57 -16.12 -57.26
N ASP A 1136 33.30 -15.74 -57.06
CA ASP A 1136 32.02 -16.36 -57.53
C ASP A 1136 31.68 -17.89 -57.40
N ALA A 1137 30.42 -18.24 -57.73
CA ALA A 1137 29.83 -19.55 -58.07
C ALA A 1137 29.10 -20.41 -57.01
N THR A 1138 27.82 -20.06 -56.78
CA THR A 1138 26.59 -20.92 -56.86
C THR A 1138 26.56 -22.43 -56.46
N LEU A 1139 25.44 -22.86 -55.83
CA LEU A 1139 24.53 -24.02 -56.12
C LEU A 1139 23.90 -24.57 -54.81
N ARG A 1140 22.56 -24.58 -54.59
CA ARG A 1140 21.42 -25.36 -55.15
C ARG A 1140 21.16 -26.77 -54.53
N LYS A 1141 19.97 -26.91 -53.92
CA LYS A 1141 19.12 -28.12 -53.75
C LYS A 1141 19.67 -29.36 -53.01
N GLY A 1142 18.92 -29.85 -52.02
CA GLY A 1142 19.04 -31.24 -51.51
C GLY A 1142 17.92 -31.61 -50.53
N LYS A 1143 17.16 -32.68 -50.78
CA LYS A 1143 16.05 -33.14 -49.92
C LYS A 1143 16.50 -34.21 -48.91
N SER A 1144 15.84 -34.17 -47.74
CA SER A 1144 15.25 -35.30 -46.98
C SER A 1144 16.06 -36.22 -46.04
N LYS A 1145 15.44 -36.38 -44.86
CA LYS A 1145 15.18 -37.61 -44.06
C LYS A 1145 16.23 -38.16 -43.07
N ALA A 1146 15.68 -38.54 -41.91
CA ALA A 1146 16.13 -39.50 -40.88
C ALA A 1146 17.52 -39.24 -40.24
N GLY A 1147 17.65 -39.05 -38.93
CA GLY A 1147 16.84 -39.56 -37.83
C GLY A 1147 17.74 -40.33 -36.86
N SER A 1148 18.11 -39.66 -35.75
CA SER A 1148 18.52 -40.26 -34.49
C SER A 1148 18.15 -39.28 -33.38
#